data_AF-A0A1V6T4H1-F1
#
_entry.id   AF-A0A1V6T4H1-F1
#
_cell.length_a   1.000
_cell.length_b   1.000
_cell.length_c   1.000
_cell.angle_alpha   90.00
_cell.angle_beta   90.00
_cell.angle_gamma   90.00
#
_symmetry.space_group_name_H-M   'P 1'
#
loop_
_entity.id
_entity.type
_entity.pdbx_description
1 polymer ?
#
loop_
_entity_poly.entity_id
_entity_poly.type
_entity_poly.pdbx_seq_one_letter_code
_entity_poly.pdbx_strand_id
1 'polypeptide(L)'
;METLSIGQIWNQAASFFSRKRYQGVSRNGREDDQVELTTEGNPDVPSLRSRSSAFSLASLSSTFRYHPAFGKSSVTKSPSSNEDVTFLELNAQSPDETDRKNRESDLEQSNTHKLEEYTRWIDGVYMCAKAASVVFVLNLVFIGVSAGLASRFPENSGFGSSAVIYRGGCAVTKRWDTALHLIINVLSTCILAASNYCMQTLVAPTREEVDTHHTMWKWLDIGSASVKNLFAIERYRLVLWLVLMITATPFHLMYNSMVFESLSTNEFGIVIGPKDLDASNIHELTTPALRKCFSCPAPFDGAIGFTSEIRWSDFATEIASGNYDRVSLSECKTKSMTTATGVRGIIALASNLTVSQGGDLAIRMTDVDNTDIQSSVDPFTDDTLPSIQFSNFTGGNGANATCHGSRDILTRTVLLNGGKYKEVNMGATEMISIDECLVIRAEEHCQLLYSPPICLVIMLAAFAKVTAMFLAAHIGRSRSPPLLTIGDAVASFMENPDPTTKGLCWISGSDVRKGGWAKVNKAGFEAVLQNDQTSPITYRRLKKRAFWGRAASGWRWAATLLMCFLCIIVGFYLFGLALSGGQHGDESWFSVETFKNWFSSDVDLSGENIIGGEVLGLSMLASVVVANIPQLAITISYYCYNAVLTSMLAASEYNSYGANRKSLRVTWPEKGSQQRSTYYLSVPYKYGVPVLILYMLLHYLVSQSIFYLLLIAYDPQDVMDAGTTISSLGYSPLPIFLSIMVGIIMVLILVVLAFRKFKSNMPIPESSSVAISAACHIPKGEEGHLAVLEKLKWGETMDPAPWTMDTLDDEQKSHCSFSSLEVQKPNLMKLYA
;
A
#
# COMPACT_ATOMS: atom_id res chain seq x y z
N MET A 1 14.54 -6.38 -32.42
CA MET A 1 13.38 -6.09 -31.55
C MET A 1 13.87 -5.04 -30.56
N GLU A 2 13.54 -3.77 -30.82
CA GLU A 2 14.14 -2.61 -30.16
C GLU A 2 13.81 -2.56 -28.66
N THR A 3 14.86 -2.37 -27.87
CA THR A 3 14.83 -2.28 -26.41
C THR A 3 14.19 -0.95 -25.99
N LEU A 4 12.96 -1.00 -25.48
CA LEU A 4 12.32 0.12 -24.79
C LEU A 4 13.09 0.45 -23.50
N SER A 5 13.67 1.65 -23.45
CA SER A 5 14.42 2.18 -22.31
C SER A 5 13.48 2.50 -21.15
N ILE A 6 13.90 2.16 -19.92
CA ILE A 6 13.26 2.50 -18.63
C ILE A 6 12.91 4.01 -18.54
N GLY A 7 13.64 4.86 -19.27
CA GLY A 7 13.36 6.30 -19.36
C GLY A 7 12.02 6.63 -20.02
N GLN A 8 11.50 5.81 -20.94
CA GLN A 8 10.21 6.05 -21.61
C GLN A 8 9.01 5.73 -20.71
N ILE A 9 9.12 4.69 -19.86
CA ILE A 9 8.11 4.37 -18.84
C ILE A 9 8.09 5.46 -17.76
N TRP A 10 9.26 5.95 -17.34
CA TRP A 10 9.36 7.05 -16.38
C TRP A 10 8.83 8.38 -16.96
N ASN A 11 9.07 8.65 -18.25
CA ASN A 11 8.54 9.84 -18.91
C ASN A 11 7.01 9.77 -19.11
N GLN A 12 6.42 8.59 -19.31
CA GLN A 12 4.96 8.45 -19.33
C GLN A 12 4.34 8.66 -17.94
N ALA A 13 4.93 8.09 -16.88
CA ALA A 13 4.49 8.33 -15.50
C ALA A 13 4.67 9.81 -15.11
N ALA A 14 5.81 10.41 -15.43
CA ALA A 14 6.08 11.83 -15.19
C ALA A 14 5.17 12.76 -16.01
N SER A 15 4.77 12.37 -17.23
CA SER A 15 3.79 13.13 -18.02
C SER A 15 2.40 13.15 -17.37
N PHE A 16 2.03 12.07 -16.65
CA PHE A 16 0.82 11.99 -15.83
C PHE A 16 0.86 12.95 -14.62
N PHE A 17 2.07 13.26 -14.13
CA PHE A 17 2.31 14.20 -13.02
C PHE A 17 2.75 15.60 -13.47
N SER A 18 2.84 15.87 -14.78
CA SER A 18 3.31 17.15 -15.31
C SER A 18 2.17 18.17 -15.43
N ARG A 19 2.46 19.41 -15.02
CA ARG A 19 1.60 20.60 -15.13
C ARG A 19 0.99 20.71 -16.54
N LYS A 20 -0.32 20.49 -16.69
CA LYS A 20 -1.07 21.20 -17.73
C LYS A 20 -1.35 22.63 -17.26
N ARG A 21 -0.40 23.52 -17.58
CA ARG A 21 -0.61 24.96 -17.50
C ARG A 21 -1.53 25.32 -18.68
N TYR A 22 -2.79 25.65 -18.40
CA TYR A 22 -3.65 26.31 -19.39
C TYR A 22 -3.04 27.69 -19.68
N GLN A 23 -2.39 27.85 -20.83
CA GLN A 23 -2.06 29.16 -21.38
C GLN A 23 -3.26 29.62 -22.22
N GLY A 24 -4.08 30.49 -21.63
CA GLY A 24 -5.06 31.28 -22.37
C GLY A 24 -4.33 32.40 -23.11
N VAL A 25 -4.58 32.46 -24.41
CA VAL A 25 -4.12 33.44 -25.39
C VAL A 25 -4.53 34.86 -24.96
N SER A 26 -3.59 35.81 -25.00
CA SER A 26 -3.85 37.18 -25.46
C SER A 26 -2.56 37.93 -25.71
N ARG A 27 -2.37 38.43 -26.94
CA ARG A 27 -2.29 39.88 -27.16
C ARG A 27 -2.43 40.22 -28.64
N ASN A 28 -3.45 41.02 -28.96
CA ASN A 28 -3.45 41.88 -30.14
C ASN A 28 -2.24 42.81 -30.07
N GLY A 29 -1.42 42.82 -31.11
CA GLY A 29 -0.39 43.80 -31.39
C GLY A 29 -0.46 44.11 -32.88
N ARG A 30 -0.93 45.32 -33.18
CA ARG A 30 -1.01 45.94 -34.49
C ARG A 30 0.35 46.58 -34.76
N GLU A 31 1.04 46.21 -35.83
CA GLU A 31 1.94 47.07 -36.61
C GLU A 31 2.44 46.32 -37.85
N ASP A 32 2.56 47.11 -38.92
CA ASP A 32 2.79 46.75 -40.31
C ASP A 32 4.15 46.09 -40.56
N ASP A 33 4.23 45.19 -41.54
CA ASP A 33 5.10 45.38 -42.72
C ASP A 33 4.97 44.24 -43.73
N GLN A 34 5.09 44.65 -45.00
CA GLN A 34 4.93 43.87 -46.22
C GLN A 34 6.06 42.84 -46.42
N VAL A 35 5.80 41.79 -47.23
CA VAL A 35 6.53 41.45 -48.48
C VAL A 35 6.10 40.06 -49.02
N GLU A 36 5.62 40.10 -50.27
CA GLU A 36 5.60 39.16 -51.41
C GLU A 36 5.55 37.62 -51.30
N LEU A 37 4.53 37.09 -51.99
CA LEU A 37 4.51 36.05 -53.05
C LEU A 37 5.40 34.79 -52.95
N THR A 38 4.76 33.62 -53.05
CA THR A 38 4.62 32.90 -54.34
C THR A 38 3.57 31.78 -54.27
N THR A 39 2.84 31.67 -55.38
CA THR A 39 1.80 30.71 -55.78
C THR A 39 2.37 29.42 -56.38
N GLU A 40 1.70 28.28 -56.15
CA GLU A 40 1.40 27.16 -57.08
C GLU A 40 0.74 26.03 -56.23
N GLY A 41 -0.30 25.28 -56.59
CA GLY A 41 -1.04 25.09 -57.83
C GLY A 41 -1.68 23.68 -57.89
N ASN A 42 -2.74 23.44 -57.10
CA ASN A 42 -3.92 22.57 -57.37
C ASN A 42 -3.73 21.05 -57.73
N PRO A 43 -4.79 20.25 -58.02
CA PRO A 43 -5.46 19.29 -57.11
C PRO A 43 -5.47 17.82 -57.59
N ASP A 44 -5.98 16.89 -56.76
CA ASP A 44 -6.83 15.79 -57.24
C ASP A 44 -7.63 15.12 -56.09
N VAL A 45 -8.91 14.87 -56.37
CA VAL A 45 -9.99 14.29 -55.54
C VAL A 45 -10.50 13.09 -56.38
N PRO A 46 -10.87 11.88 -55.84
CA PRO A 46 -12.11 11.76 -55.08
C PRO A 46 -12.24 10.67 -54.01
N SER A 47 -13.20 10.96 -53.13
CA SER A 47 -13.87 10.10 -52.15
C SER A 47 -14.54 8.84 -52.73
N LEU A 48 -14.56 7.75 -51.95
CA LEU A 48 -15.55 6.68 -52.07
C LEU A 48 -15.97 6.11 -50.70
N ARG A 49 -17.29 6.05 -50.50
CA ARG A 49 -18.07 5.49 -49.38
C ARG A 49 -17.89 3.96 -49.26
N SER A 50 -18.00 3.37 -48.06
CA SER A 50 -19.28 2.91 -47.46
C SER A 50 -19.12 2.00 -46.22
N ARG A 51 -20.08 2.15 -45.27
CA ARG A 51 -20.75 1.18 -44.34
C ARG A 51 -20.23 -0.27 -44.25
N SER A 52 -20.34 -1.04 -43.17
CA SER A 52 -21.15 -1.07 -41.92
C SER A 52 -20.59 -2.24 -41.07
N SER A 53 -20.71 -2.29 -39.74
CA SER A 53 -21.85 -2.96 -39.09
C SER A 53 -21.91 -2.66 -37.58
N ALA A 54 -23.08 -2.23 -37.13
CA ALA A 54 -23.50 -2.21 -35.73
C ALA A 54 -24.06 -3.59 -35.34
N PHE A 55 -23.68 -4.10 -34.16
CA PHE A 55 -24.42 -5.17 -33.48
C PHE A 55 -25.16 -4.56 -32.29
N SER A 56 -26.49 -4.63 -32.36
CA SER A 56 -27.45 -4.24 -31.34
C SER A 56 -27.65 -5.39 -30.37
N LEU A 57 -27.57 -5.12 -29.07
CA LEU A 57 -28.13 -5.94 -27.99
C LEU A 57 -29.06 -5.06 -27.15
N ALA A 58 -30.23 -4.77 -27.73
CA ALA A 58 -31.41 -4.36 -27.00
C ALA A 58 -32.38 -5.55 -26.99
N SER A 59 -32.36 -6.34 -25.90
CA SER A 59 -33.44 -7.24 -25.53
C SER A 59 -33.18 -7.77 -24.12
N LEU A 60 -34.08 -7.42 -23.19
CA LEU A 60 -34.22 -7.84 -21.77
C LEU A 60 -34.05 -6.69 -20.77
N SER A 61 -35.05 -5.81 -20.73
CA SER A 61 -35.43 -5.10 -19.51
C SER A 61 -36.92 -4.82 -19.55
N SER A 62 -37.70 -5.80 -19.13
CA SER A 62 -39.08 -5.60 -18.70
C SER A 62 -39.20 -6.07 -17.27
N THR A 63 -39.80 -5.21 -16.44
CA THR A 63 -40.28 -5.42 -15.06
C THR A 63 -39.32 -5.00 -13.96
N PHE A 64 -39.37 -3.71 -13.59
CA PHE A 64 -39.65 -3.25 -12.21
C PHE A 64 -39.89 -1.74 -12.26
N ARG A 65 -41.16 -1.32 -12.38
CA ARG A 65 -41.60 0.07 -12.20
C ARG A 65 -41.89 0.27 -10.71
N TYR A 66 -41.22 1.23 -10.09
CA TYR A 66 -41.61 1.78 -8.78
C TYR A 66 -42.13 3.21 -9.00
N HIS A 67 -43.39 3.43 -8.67
CA HIS A 67 -44.04 4.74 -8.61
C HIS A 67 -43.68 5.42 -7.27
N PRO A 68 -43.37 6.73 -7.25
CA PRO A 68 -43.63 7.55 -6.07
C PRO A 68 -45.00 8.21 -6.22
N ALA A 69 -45.90 7.88 -5.31
CA ALA A 69 -47.15 8.61 -5.10
C ALA A 69 -46.86 9.86 -4.26
N PHE A 70 -47.20 11.04 -4.77
CA PHE A 70 -47.49 12.22 -3.95
C PHE A 70 -48.83 12.79 -4.41
N GLY A 71 -49.80 12.75 -3.49
CA GLY A 71 -51.15 13.23 -3.68
C GLY A 71 -51.18 14.75 -3.86
N LYS A 72 -51.96 15.20 -4.85
CA LYS A 72 -52.42 16.58 -5.00
C LYS A 72 -53.64 16.79 -4.10
N SER A 73 -53.58 17.82 -3.27
CA SER A 73 -54.78 18.45 -2.71
C SER A 73 -55.36 19.43 -3.73
N SER A 74 -56.68 19.54 -3.68
CA SER A 74 -57.64 20.06 -4.65
C SER A 74 -57.53 21.55 -4.97
N VAL A 75 -57.64 21.91 -6.25
CA VAL A 75 -58.36 23.12 -6.68
C VAL A 75 -59.19 22.78 -7.92
N THR A 76 -60.48 23.02 -7.80
CA THR A 76 -61.58 22.80 -8.74
C THR A 76 -61.48 23.69 -9.99
N LYS A 77 -61.83 23.12 -11.15
CA LYS A 77 -62.11 23.86 -12.40
C LYS A 77 -63.60 24.15 -12.52
N SER A 78 -63.97 25.33 -13.04
CA SER A 78 -64.96 25.55 -14.14
C SER A 78 -65.23 27.05 -14.30
N PRO A 79 -65.92 27.51 -15.37
CA PRO A 79 -65.52 27.37 -16.78
C PRO A 79 -65.54 28.73 -17.53
N SER A 80 -65.08 28.68 -18.78
CA SER A 80 -65.10 29.74 -19.79
C SER A 80 -66.49 30.32 -20.08
N SER A 81 -66.56 31.64 -20.32
CA SER A 81 -67.60 32.29 -21.14
C SER A 81 -66.97 33.42 -21.96
N ASN A 82 -67.17 33.37 -23.27
CA ASN A 82 -66.90 34.46 -24.21
C ASN A 82 -67.93 35.59 -24.02
N GLU A 83 -67.51 36.85 -24.16
CA GLU A 83 -68.31 37.91 -24.79
C GLU A 83 -67.41 39.10 -25.16
N ASP A 84 -67.57 39.58 -26.40
CA ASP A 84 -66.85 40.68 -27.05
C ASP A 84 -67.23 42.05 -26.50
N VAL A 85 -66.25 42.94 -26.26
CA VAL A 85 -66.44 44.40 -26.42
C VAL A 85 -65.12 45.06 -26.86
N THR A 86 -65.16 45.62 -28.08
CA THR A 86 -64.22 46.57 -28.68
C THR A 86 -63.82 47.72 -27.75
N PHE A 87 -62.52 47.97 -27.58
CA PHE A 87 -61.99 49.28 -27.22
C PHE A 87 -60.81 49.67 -28.12
N LEU A 88 -60.98 50.88 -28.66
CA LEU A 88 -60.11 51.72 -29.46
C LEU A 88 -58.59 51.45 -29.34
N GLU A 89 -57.95 51.32 -30.50
CA GLU A 89 -56.50 51.42 -30.69
C GLU A 89 -55.95 52.71 -30.06
N LEU A 90 -55.09 52.55 -29.06
CA LEU A 90 -54.07 53.52 -28.72
C LEU A 90 -52.73 52.80 -28.85
N ASN A 91 -51.97 53.21 -29.87
CA ASN A 91 -50.59 52.81 -30.12
C ASN A 91 -49.76 52.89 -28.82
N ALA A 92 -49.38 51.73 -28.30
CA ALA A 92 -48.24 51.58 -27.40
C ALA A 92 -47.37 50.46 -27.98
N GLN A 93 -46.25 50.84 -28.59
CA GLN A 93 -45.18 49.91 -28.95
C GLN A 93 -44.70 49.21 -27.67
N SER A 94 -44.85 47.89 -27.61
CA SER A 94 -44.41 47.07 -26.47
C SER A 94 -42.88 46.92 -26.46
N PRO A 95 -42.20 47.15 -25.32
CA PRO A 95 -40.77 46.82 -25.17
C PRO A 95 -40.49 45.34 -24.87
N ASP A 96 -41.49 44.47 -24.89
CA ASP A 96 -41.50 43.25 -24.06
C ASP A 96 -40.96 41.98 -24.75
N GLU A 97 -40.78 41.99 -26.08
CA GLU A 97 -40.37 40.76 -26.81
C GLU A 97 -38.85 40.57 -26.87
N THR A 98 -38.10 41.67 -26.95
CA THR A 98 -36.62 41.66 -26.96
C THR A 98 -36.07 41.36 -25.56
N ASP A 99 -36.70 41.91 -24.53
CA ASP A 99 -36.27 41.78 -23.14
C ASP A 99 -36.56 40.37 -22.58
N ARG A 100 -37.63 39.75 -23.07
CA ARG A 100 -37.95 38.35 -22.80
C ARG A 100 -37.02 37.37 -23.52
N LYS A 101 -36.68 37.61 -24.79
CA LYS A 101 -35.70 36.77 -25.52
C LYS A 101 -34.31 36.85 -24.91
N ASN A 102 -33.88 38.04 -24.48
CA ASN A 102 -32.62 38.21 -23.76
C ASN A 102 -32.62 37.46 -22.42
N ARG A 103 -33.73 37.54 -21.65
CA ARG A 103 -33.87 36.74 -20.41
C ARG A 103 -33.87 35.24 -20.66
N GLU A 104 -34.57 34.77 -21.70
CA GLU A 104 -34.57 33.35 -22.07
C GLU A 104 -33.17 32.88 -22.50
N SER A 105 -32.42 33.68 -23.29
CA SER A 105 -31.04 33.36 -23.65
C SER A 105 -30.07 33.41 -22.47
N ASP A 106 -30.22 34.37 -21.57
CA ASP A 106 -29.38 34.49 -20.36
C ASP A 106 -29.66 33.33 -19.38
N LEU A 107 -30.91 32.90 -19.26
CA LEU A 107 -31.31 31.70 -18.50
C LEU A 107 -30.76 30.43 -19.13
N GLU A 108 -30.80 30.31 -20.46
CA GLU A 108 -30.29 29.15 -21.19
C GLU A 108 -28.76 29.08 -21.12
N GLN A 109 -28.06 30.21 -21.24
CA GLN A 109 -26.61 30.31 -21.08
C GLN A 109 -26.16 30.08 -19.63
N SER A 110 -26.91 30.59 -18.64
CA SER A 110 -26.68 30.31 -17.22
C SER A 110 -26.89 28.83 -16.87
N ASN A 111 -27.95 28.21 -17.41
CA ASN A 111 -28.21 26.78 -17.22
C ASN A 111 -27.15 25.91 -17.90
N THR A 112 -26.67 26.31 -19.07
CA THR A 112 -25.59 25.60 -19.78
C THR A 112 -24.27 25.72 -19.03
N HIS A 113 -23.93 26.91 -18.51
CA HIS A 113 -22.74 27.13 -17.68
C HIS A 113 -22.80 26.34 -16.37
N LYS A 114 -23.94 26.35 -15.68
CA LYS A 114 -24.19 25.54 -14.48
C LYS A 114 -24.07 24.05 -14.76
N LEU A 115 -24.58 23.56 -15.90
CA LEU A 115 -24.49 22.15 -16.30
C LEU A 115 -23.04 21.75 -16.66
N GLU A 116 -22.28 22.62 -17.32
CA GLU A 116 -20.85 22.40 -17.57
C GLU A 116 -20.04 22.36 -16.27
N GLU A 117 -20.32 23.26 -15.33
CA GLU A 117 -19.68 23.28 -14.01
C GLU A 117 -20.02 22.04 -13.19
N TYR A 118 -21.29 21.59 -13.24
CA TYR A 118 -21.78 20.34 -12.63
C TYR A 118 -21.08 19.09 -13.18
N THR A 119 -20.59 19.14 -14.42
CA THR A 119 -19.95 17.98 -15.06
C THR A 119 -18.44 17.95 -14.81
N ARG A 120 -17.77 19.09 -14.63
CA ARG A 120 -16.28 19.13 -14.52
C ARG A 120 -15.74 18.51 -13.23
N TRP A 121 -16.50 18.51 -12.15
CA TRP A 121 -15.99 18.01 -10.87
C TRP A 121 -15.70 16.51 -10.86
N ILE A 122 -16.45 15.76 -11.67
CA ILE A 122 -16.38 14.30 -11.73
C ILE A 122 -15.17 13.79 -12.52
N ASP A 123 -14.49 14.67 -13.28
CA ASP A 123 -13.35 14.32 -14.14
C ASP A 123 -12.21 13.69 -13.34
N GLY A 124 -11.95 14.15 -12.11
CA GLY A 124 -10.95 13.56 -11.24
C GLY A 124 -11.26 12.08 -10.89
N VAL A 125 -12.54 11.77 -10.66
CA VAL A 125 -12.99 10.39 -10.38
C VAL A 125 -12.85 9.53 -11.64
N TYR A 126 -13.18 10.07 -12.82
CA TYR A 126 -12.96 9.38 -14.10
C TYR A 126 -11.48 9.09 -14.37
N MET A 127 -10.58 10.01 -14.05
CA MET A 127 -9.13 9.79 -14.20
C MET A 127 -8.63 8.69 -13.25
N CYS A 128 -9.13 8.65 -12.01
CA CYS A 128 -8.85 7.56 -11.08
C CYS A 128 -9.37 6.21 -11.60
N ALA A 129 -10.60 6.18 -12.14
CA ALA A 129 -11.17 4.98 -12.75
C ALA A 129 -10.35 4.49 -13.95
N LYS A 130 -9.87 5.40 -14.82
CA LYS A 130 -8.98 5.07 -15.95
C LYS A 130 -7.64 4.52 -15.48
N ALA A 131 -7.01 5.16 -14.49
CA ALA A 131 -5.75 4.68 -13.91
C ALA A 131 -5.92 3.27 -13.31
N ALA A 132 -6.98 3.04 -12.53
CA ALA A 132 -7.30 1.72 -12.00
C ALA A 132 -7.59 0.69 -13.11
N SER A 133 -8.21 1.10 -14.22
CA SER A 133 -8.43 0.25 -15.40
C SER A 133 -7.12 -0.18 -16.06
N VAL A 134 -6.13 0.73 -16.15
CA VAL A 134 -4.79 0.38 -16.65
C VAL A 134 -4.15 -0.68 -15.76
N VAL A 135 -4.19 -0.50 -14.43
CA VAL A 135 -3.64 -1.50 -13.51
C VAL A 135 -4.39 -2.83 -13.61
N PHE A 136 -5.72 -2.82 -13.78
CA PHE A 136 -6.51 -4.02 -14.02
C PHE A 136 -6.06 -4.75 -15.30
N VAL A 137 -5.88 -4.03 -16.41
CA VAL A 137 -5.40 -4.61 -17.67
C VAL A 137 -3.97 -5.16 -17.53
N LEU A 138 -3.08 -4.46 -16.84
CA LEU A 138 -1.73 -4.95 -16.57
C LEU A 138 -1.74 -6.26 -15.76
N ASN A 139 -2.63 -6.38 -14.77
CA ASN A 139 -2.81 -7.63 -14.04
C ASN A 139 -3.37 -8.76 -14.93
N LEU A 140 -4.31 -8.46 -15.82
CA LEU A 140 -4.80 -9.45 -16.79
C LEU A 140 -3.69 -9.92 -17.73
N VAL A 141 -2.86 -9.00 -18.21
CA VAL A 141 -1.69 -9.33 -19.05
C VAL A 141 -0.72 -10.19 -18.27
N PHE A 142 -0.39 -9.84 -17.02
CA PHE A 142 0.47 -10.65 -16.16
C PHE A 142 -0.08 -12.06 -16.00
N ILE A 143 -1.36 -12.21 -15.65
CA ILE A 143 -2.00 -13.53 -15.47
C ILE A 143 -1.95 -14.34 -16.78
N GLY A 144 -2.25 -13.71 -17.92
CA GLY A 144 -2.21 -14.37 -19.23
C GLY A 144 -0.80 -14.82 -19.64
N VAL A 145 0.21 -13.97 -19.41
CA VAL A 145 1.62 -14.29 -19.66
C VAL A 145 2.09 -15.41 -18.74
N SER A 146 1.81 -15.32 -17.44
CA SER A 146 2.18 -16.35 -16.45
C SER A 146 1.51 -17.68 -16.76
N ALA A 147 0.21 -17.71 -17.10
CA ALA A 147 -0.46 -18.93 -17.54
C ALA A 147 0.14 -19.50 -18.84
N GLY A 148 0.49 -18.62 -19.80
CA GLY A 148 1.15 -19.02 -21.03
C GLY A 148 2.55 -19.61 -20.80
N LEU A 149 3.33 -19.06 -19.88
CA LEU A 149 4.63 -19.59 -19.46
C LEU A 149 4.48 -20.91 -18.69
N ALA A 150 3.51 -20.98 -17.78
CA ALA A 150 3.22 -22.16 -16.98
C ALA A 150 2.75 -23.36 -17.82
N SER A 151 2.11 -23.11 -18.97
CA SER A 151 1.70 -24.19 -19.87
C SER A 151 2.87 -24.97 -20.49
N ARG A 152 4.11 -24.47 -20.38
CA ARG A 152 5.33 -25.18 -20.82
C ARG A 152 5.75 -26.29 -19.85
N PHE A 153 5.23 -26.30 -18.63
CA PHE A 153 5.59 -27.25 -17.59
C PHE A 153 4.40 -28.19 -17.35
N PRO A 154 4.43 -29.43 -17.87
CA PRO A 154 3.32 -30.39 -17.76
C PRO A 154 3.09 -30.89 -16.32
N GLU A 155 4.08 -30.72 -15.43
CA GLU A 155 4.01 -31.04 -14.00
C GLU A 155 3.11 -30.07 -13.21
N ASN A 156 2.78 -28.91 -13.78
CA ASN A 156 1.89 -27.96 -13.13
C ASN A 156 0.49 -28.59 -12.97
N SER A 157 0.05 -28.69 -11.71
CA SER A 157 -1.30 -29.11 -11.39
C SER A 157 -2.34 -28.05 -11.80
N GLY A 158 -3.63 -28.41 -11.74
CA GLY A 158 -4.72 -27.50 -12.12
C GLY A 158 -4.77 -26.22 -11.27
N PHE A 159 -5.76 -25.35 -11.53
CA PHE A 159 -5.89 -23.98 -10.98
C PHE A 159 -5.89 -23.84 -9.44
N GLY A 160 -5.86 -24.93 -8.66
CA GLY A 160 -5.96 -24.96 -7.20
C GLY A 160 -4.64 -24.80 -6.43
N SER A 161 -3.49 -24.88 -7.11
CA SER A 161 -2.13 -24.85 -6.52
C SER A 161 -1.25 -23.79 -7.21
N SER A 162 -0.06 -23.56 -6.68
CA SER A 162 0.97 -22.74 -7.33
C SER A 162 1.49 -23.41 -8.60
N ALA A 163 1.84 -22.60 -9.60
CA ALA A 163 2.34 -23.09 -10.87
C ALA A 163 3.70 -22.45 -11.20
N VAL A 164 4.61 -23.28 -11.72
CA VAL A 164 5.95 -22.89 -12.12
C VAL A 164 5.89 -22.12 -13.44
N ILE A 165 6.51 -20.94 -13.49
CA ILE A 165 6.65 -20.11 -14.70
C ILE A 165 8.09 -20.05 -15.22
N TYR A 166 9.08 -20.34 -14.36
CA TYR A 166 10.48 -20.42 -14.72
C TYR A 166 11.21 -21.39 -13.78
N ARG A 167 12.13 -22.19 -14.32
CA ARG A 167 13.07 -23.07 -13.58
C ARG A 167 14.47 -22.82 -14.15
N GLY A 168 15.45 -22.57 -13.29
CA GLY A 168 16.84 -22.29 -13.69
C GLY A 168 17.66 -21.65 -12.57
N GLY A 169 18.73 -20.94 -12.92
CA GLY A 169 19.66 -20.39 -11.92
C GLY A 169 19.03 -19.40 -10.94
N CYS A 170 19.41 -19.53 -9.66
CA CYS A 170 18.85 -18.76 -8.55
C CYS A 170 19.07 -17.26 -8.69
N ALA A 171 20.23 -16.84 -9.24
CA ALA A 171 20.52 -15.44 -9.49
C ALA A 171 19.52 -14.77 -10.46
N VAL A 172 19.01 -15.51 -11.45
CA VAL A 172 18.03 -14.98 -12.41
C VAL A 172 16.65 -14.95 -11.78
N THR A 173 16.26 -16.02 -11.09
CA THR A 173 14.99 -16.11 -10.34
C THR A 173 14.85 -14.97 -9.34
N LYS A 174 15.86 -14.77 -8.49
CA LYS A 174 15.89 -13.70 -7.49
C LYS A 174 15.79 -12.30 -8.07
N ARG A 175 16.45 -12.04 -9.21
CA ARG A 175 16.36 -10.74 -9.92
C ARG A 175 14.93 -10.48 -10.43
N TRP A 176 14.29 -11.49 -11.01
CA TRP A 176 12.92 -11.37 -11.49
C TRP A 176 11.92 -11.23 -10.35
N ASP A 177 12.07 -12.02 -9.28
CA ASP A 177 11.26 -11.92 -8.08
C ASP A 177 11.32 -10.49 -7.51
N THR A 178 12.53 -9.98 -7.28
CA THR A 178 12.76 -8.60 -6.79
C THR A 178 12.10 -7.55 -7.70
N ALA A 179 12.27 -7.68 -9.02
CA ALA A 179 11.72 -6.74 -9.98
C ALA A 179 10.19 -6.76 -10.02
N LEU A 180 9.58 -7.95 -9.99
CA LEU A 180 8.13 -8.11 -9.98
C LEU A 180 7.52 -7.56 -8.69
N HIS A 181 8.14 -7.83 -7.54
CA HIS A 181 7.73 -7.26 -6.25
C HIS A 181 7.79 -5.72 -6.25
N LEU A 182 8.82 -5.12 -6.85
CA LEU A 182 8.90 -3.67 -6.99
C LEU A 182 7.74 -3.13 -7.84
N ILE A 183 7.43 -3.78 -8.98
CA ILE A 183 6.31 -3.39 -9.84
C ILE A 183 4.97 -3.51 -9.09
N ILE A 184 4.74 -4.63 -8.39
CA ILE A 184 3.54 -4.87 -7.60
C ILE A 184 3.32 -3.76 -6.57
N ASN A 185 4.37 -3.36 -5.84
CA ASN A 185 4.29 -2.29 -4.85
C ASN A 185 3.97 -0.91 -5.48
N VAL A 186 4.51 -0.62 -6.67
CA VAL A 186 4.17 0.60 -7.44
C VAL A 186 2.69 0.57 -7.84
N LEU A 187 2.23 -0.52 -8.44
CA LEU A 187 0.83 -0.68 -8.89
C LEU A 187 -0.16 -0.60 -7.72
N SER A 188 0.17 -1.24 -6.60
CA SER A 188 -0.60 -1.19 -5.35
C SER A 188 -0.71 0.25 -4.83
N THR A 189 0.40 0.99 -4.83
CA THR A 189 0.42 2.41 -4.40
C THR A 189 -0.44 3.30 -5.31
N CYS A 190 -0.39 3.09 -6.64
CA CYS A 190 -1.23 3.82 -7.59
C CYS A 190 -2.73 3.55 -7.36
N ILE A 191 -3.12 2.28 -7.18
CA ILE A 191 -4.50 1.92 -6.86
C ILE A 191 -4.94 2.53 -5.52
N LEU A 192 -4.08 2.49 -4.51
CA LEU A 192 -4.36 3.05 -3.19
C LEU A 192 -4.61 4.56 -3.28
N ALA A 193 -3.77 5.29 -4.02
CA ALA A 193 -3.93 6.73 -4.22
C ALA A 193 -5.24 7.07 -4.97
N ALA A 194 -5.54 6.34 -6.06
CA ALA A 194 -6.79 6.50 -6.82
C ALA A 194 -8.03 6.19 -5.97
N SER A 195 -7.98 5.09 -5.22
CA SER A 195 -9.06 4.68 -4.31
C SER A 195 -9.28 5.69 -3.20
N ASN A 196 -8.21 6.22 -2.60
CA ASN A 196 -8.30 7.25 -1.57
C ASN A 196 -8.96 8.54 -2.08
N TYR A 197 -8.62 8.98 -3.30
CA TYR A 197 -9.26 10.15 -3.92
C TYR A 197 -10.76 9.93 -4.17
N CYS A 198 -11.14 8.80 -4.77
CA CYS A 198 -12.55 8.46 -5.00
C CYS A 198 -13.33 8.39 -3.68
N MET A 199 -12.75 7.78 -2.65
CA MET A 199 -13.35 7.69 -1.31
C MET A 199 -13.52 9.07 -0.65
N GLN A 200 -12.54 9.96 -0.75
CA GLN A 200 -12.66 11.35 -0.27
C GLN A 200 -13.80 12.09 -0.98
N THR A 201 -13.97 11.85 -2.28
CA THR A 201 -15.02 12.48 -3.08
C THR A 201 -16.42 11.97 -2.73
N LEU A 202 -16.55 10.67 -2.45
CA LEU A 202 -17.81 10.07 -1.99
C LEU A 202 -18.25 10.60 -0.62
N VAL A 203 -17.30 10.90 0.27
CA VAL A 203 -17.55 11.32 1.66
C VAL A 203 -17.66 12.84 1.82
N ALA A 204 -17.09 13.62 0.90
CA ALA A 204 -17.21 15.07 0.93
C ALA A 204 -18.68 15.49 0.78
N PRO A 205 -19.19 16.41 1.61
CA PRO A 205 -20.59 16.82 1.59
C PRO A 205 -20.86 17.88 0.50
N THR A 206 -22.10 17.98 0.03
CA THR A 206 -22.56 19.11 -0.82
C THR A 206 -22.97 20.31 0.03
N ARG A 207 -23.17 21.47 -0.61
CA ARG A 207 -23.69 22.66 0.08
C ARG A 207 -25.05 22.42 0.72
N GLU A 208 -25.97 21.74 0.01
CA GLU A 208 -27.31 21.46 0.54
C GLU A 208 -27.29 20.52 1.74
N GLU A 209 -26.40 19.52 1.72
CA GLU A 209 -26.20 18.60 2.85
C GLU A 209 -25.71 19.35 4.09
N VAL A 210 -24.77 20.29 3.90
CA VAL A 210 -24.25 21.13 4.98
C VAL A 210 -25.34 22.02 5.57
N ASP A 211 -26.12 22.72 4.73
CA ASP A 211 -27.23 23.57 5.20
C ASP A 211 -28.27 22.77 5.97
N THR A 212 -28.65 21.60 5.46
CA THR A 212 -29.59 20.70 6.13
C THR A 212 -29.07 20.29 7.52
N HIS A 213 -27.78 20.00 7.66
CA HIS A 213 -27.19 19.68 8.95
C HIS A 213 -27.08 20.90 9.87
N HIS A 214 -26.82 22.08 9.31
CA HIS A 214 -26.71 23.31 10.08
C HIS A 214 -28.05 23.68 10.75
N THR A 215 -29.18 23.48 10.07
CA THR A 215 -30.52 23.70 10.68
C THR A 215 -30.80 22.76 11.86
N MET A 216 -30.16 21.59 11.89
CA MET A 216 -30.26 20.61 12.98
C MET A 216 -29.21 20.83 14.11
N TRP A 217 -28.48 21.94 14.10
CA TRP A 217 -27.36 22.20 15.02
C TRP A 217 -26.25 21.14 14.96
N LYS A 218 -26.05 20.54 13.77
CA LYS A 218 -24.98 19.59 13.47
C LYS A 218 -24.03 20.19 12.42
N TRP A 219 -22.80 19.71 12.39
CA TRP A 219 -21.77 20.22 11.50
C TRP A 219 -21.01 19.08 10.84
N LEU A 220 -20.62 19.28 9.57
CA LEU A 220 -19.91 18.29 8.78
C LEU A 220 -18.44 18.71 8.62
N ASP A 221 -17.58 17.73 8.34
CA ASP A 221 -16.18 18.00 8.07
C ASP A 221 -15.98 18.29 6.59
N ILE A 222 -15.23 19.34 6.26
CA ILE A 222 -14.88 19.73 4.90
C ILE A 222 -13.35 19.68 4.75
N GLY A 223 -12.86 19.18 3.62
CA GLY A 223 -11.42 19.12 3.35
C GLY A 223 -10.65 18.08 4.16
N SER A 224 -11.34 17.10 4.76
CA SER A 224 -10.69 15.96 5.43
C SER A 224 -11.46 14.66 5.24
N ALA A 225 -10.77 13.52 5.29
CA ALA A 225 -11.40 12.21 5.32
C ALA A 225 -12.13 12.03 6.67
N SER A 226 -13.46 12.08 6.64
CA SER A 226 -14.28 12.07 7.85
C SER A 226 -15.20 10.86 7.94
N VAL A 227 -14.94 10.02 8.92
CA VAL A 227 -15.84 8.91 9.29
C VAL A 227 -17.18 9.45 9.80
N LYS A 228 -17.21 10.63 10.42
CA LYS A 228 -18.46 11.28 10.85
C LYS A 228 -19.38 11.55 9.66
N ASN A 229 -18.82 12.02 8.54
CA ASN A 229 -19.60 12.30 7.34
C ASN A 229 -20.19 11.04 6.71
N LEU A 230 -19.61 9.85 6.91
CA LEU A 230 -20.18 8.59 6.39
C LEU A 230 -21.60 8.31 6.92
N PHE A 231 -21.93 8.82 8.10
CA PHE A 231 -23.26 8.70 8.69
C PHE A 231 -24.25 9.77 8.21
N ALA A 232 -23.79 10.76 7.44
CA ALA A 232 -24.58 11.87 6.94
C ALA A 232 -24.89 11.78 5.44
N ILE A 233 -24.09 11.03 4.67
CA ILE A 233 -24.25 10.86 3.22
C ILE A 233 -25.30 9.82 2.85
N GLU A 234 -25.76 9.85 1.60
CA GLU A 234 -26.71 8.88 1.06
C GLU A 234 -26.14 7.44 1.01
N ARG A 235 -27.03 6.45 1.12
CA ARG A 235 -26.69 5.03 1.22
C ARG A 235 -25.85 4.51 0.05
N TYR A 236 -26.10 4.94 -1.19
CA TYR A 236 -25.31 4.47 -2.33
C TYR A 236 -23.84 4.92 -2.25
N ARG A 237 -23.56 6.13 -1.73
CA ARG A 237 -22.18 6.60 -1.51
C ARG A 237 -21.49 5.80 -0.43
N LEU A 238 -22.21 5.48 0.65
CA LEU A 238 -21.70 4.61 1.71
C LEU A 238 -21.35 3.21 1.18
N VAL A 239 -22.23 2.60 0.39
CA VAL A 239 -21.98 1.27 -0.22
C VAL A 239 -20.76 1.32 -1.15
N LEU A 240 -20.68 2.30 -2.06
CA LEU A 240 -19.53 2.46 -2.95
C LEU A 240 -18.23 2.67 -2.18
N TRP A 241 -18.26 3.49 -1.11
CA TRP A 241 -17.11 3.71 -0.24
C TRP A 241 -16.67 2.42 0.46
N LEU A 242 -17.61 1.64 0.99
CA LEU A 242 -17.32 0.34 1.62
C LEU A 242 -16.74 -0.66 0.63
N VAL A 243 -17.27 -0.74 -0.59
CA VAL A 243 -16.72 -1.58 -1.65
C VAL A 243 -15.28 -1.20 -1.95
N LEU A 244 -14.98 0.10 -2.12
CA LEU A 244 -13.61 0.58 -2.35
C LEU A 244 -12.66 0.25 -1.18
N MET A 245 -13.13 0.35 0.06
CA MET A 245 -12.35 -0.03 1.25
C MET A 245 -12.09 -1.53 1.32
N ILE A 246 -13.13 -2.37 1.26
CA ILE A 246 -13.02 -3.84 1.41
C ILE A 246 -12.16 -4.44 0.31
N THR A 247 -12.34 -4.00 -0.92
CA THR A 247 -11.54 -4.47 -2.06
C THR A 247 -10.08 -4.04 -1.99
N ALA A 248 -9.67 -3.10 -1.13
CA ALA A 248 -8.26 -2.75 -0.95
C ALA A 248 -7.51 -3.82 -0.15
N THR A 249 -8.20 -4.56 0.73
CA THR A 249 -7.59 -5.53 1.64
C THR A 249 -6.82 -6.64 0.90
N PRO A 250 -7.35 -7.29 -0.16
CA PRO A 250 -6.60 -8.33 -0.87
C PRO A 250 -5.29 -7.81 -1.51
N PHE A 251 -5.28 -6.58 -2.00
CA PHE A 251 -4.07 -5.96 -2.57
C PHE A 251 -2.95 -5.80 -1.56
N HIS A 252 -3.27 -5.65 -0.28
CA HIS A 252 -2.28 -5.49 0.78
C HIS A 252 -1.96 -6.80 1.50
N LEU A 253 -2.88 -7.77 1.52
CA LEU A 253 -2.68 -9.07 2.19
C LEU A 253 -2.11 -10.17 1.28
N MET A 254 -2.20 -10.04 -0.04
CA MET A 254 -1.92 -11.20 -0.91
C MET A 254 -1.18 -10.83 -2.19
N TYR A 255 -1.14 -9.56 -2.57
CA TYR A 255 -0.64 -9.16 -3.90
C TYR A 255 0.85 -9.44 -4.08
N ASN A 256 1.67 -9.23 -3.04
CA ASN A 256 3.09 -9.59 -3.07
C ASN A 256 3.27 -11.10 -3.20
N SER A 257 2.36 -11.92 -2.66
CA SER A 257 2.45 -13.38 -2.78
C SER A 257 1.79 -13.94 -4.05
N MET A 258 1.42 -13.10 -5.01
CA MET A 258 0.91 -13.59 -6.29
C MET A 258 2.00 -14.29 -7.12
N VAL A 259 3.26 -13.89 -6.89
CA VAL A 259 4.48 -14.45 -7.47
C VAL A 259 5.47 -14.62 -6.32
N PHE A 260 6.20 -15.72 -6.30
CA PHE A 260 7.19 -16.00 -5.27
C PHE A 260 8.21 -17.00 -5.78
N GLU A 261 9.38 -17.00 -5.15
CA GLU A 261 10.44 -17.99 -5.35
C GLU A 261 10.21 -19.24 -4.49
N SER A 262 10.59 -20.41 -5.01
CA SER A 262 10.79 -21.61 -4.19
C SER A 262 12.26 -21.85 -3.93
N LEU A 263 12.56 -22.33 -2.73
CA LEU A 263 13.90 -22.80 -2.38
C LEU A 263 13.94 -24.31 -2.45
N SER A 264 15.00 -24.83 -3.06
CA SER A 264 15.33 -26.25 -3.04
C SER A 264 16.13 -26.57 -1.78
N THR A 265 15.58 -27.45 -0.96
CA THR A 265 16.27 -28.05 0.18
C THR A 265 16.73 -29.43 -0.23
N ASN A 266 17.96 -29.80 0.08
CA ASN A 266 18.47 -31.11 -0.31
C ASN A 266 18.59 -31.99 0.91
N GLU A 267 18.16 -33.24 0.80
CA GLU A 267 18.60 -34.26 1.75
C GLU A 267 20.09 -34.55 1.49
N PHE A 268 20.89 -34.55 2.56
CA PHE A 268 22.33 -34.80 2.45
C PHE A 268 22.81 -35.71 3.58
N GLY A 269 23.83 -36.52 3.31
CA GLY A 269 24.50 -37.35 4.32
C GLY A 269 25.81 -36.74 4.80
N ILE A 270 26.21 -37.09 6.03
CA ILE A 270 27.54 -36.81 6.57
C ILE A 270 28.34 -38.11 6.55
N VAL A 271 29.57 -38.07 6.04
CA VAL A 271 30.56 -39.17 6.12
C VAL A 271 31.86 -38.65 6.69
N ILE A 272 32.66 -39.53 7.30
CA ILE A 272 33.98 -39.16 7.82
C ILE A 272 35.03 -39.60 6.81
N GLY A 273 35.98 -38.70 6.51
CA GLY A 273 37.05 -38.94 5.56
C GLY A 273 38.42 -38.43 6.02
N PRO A 274 39.47 -38.78 5.26
CA PRO A 274 40.84 -38.43 5.61
C PRO A 274 41.14 -36.95 5.35
N LYS A 275 41.91 -36.30 6.24
CA LYS A 275 42.18 -34.86 6.14
C LYS A 275 42.93 -34.43 4.88
N ASP A 276 43.78 -35.30 4.36
CA ASP A 276 44.54 -35.13 3.13
C ASP A 276 43.70 -35.40 1.86
N LEU A 277 42.38 -35.61 1.97
CA LEU A 277 41.48 -35.79 0.83
C LEU A 277 41.35 -34.53 -0.04
N ASP A 278 41.53 -34.70 -1.35
CA ASP A 278 41.32 -33.67 -2.36
C ASP A 278 40.84 -34.25 -3.71
N ALA A 279 40.62 -33.36 -4.69
CA ALA A 279 40.19 -33.73 -6.03
C ALA A 279 41.15 -34.69 -6.76
N SER A 280 42.43 -34.69 -6.43
CA SER A 280 43.45 -35.50 -7.12
C SER A 280 43.49 -36.94 -6.62
N ASN A 281 43.10 -37.19 -5.37
CA ASN A 281 43.33 -38.48 -4.70
C ASN A 281 42.04 -39.26 -4.34
N ILE A 282 40.86 -38.68 -4.50
CA ILE A 282 39.57 -39.34 -4.19
C ILE A 282 39.39 -40.70 -4.89
N HIS A 283 39.85 -40.83 -6.13
CA HIS A 283 39.71 -42.07 -6.88
C HIS A 283 40.59 -43.20 -6.32
N GLU A 284 41.69 -42.89 -5.64
CA GLU A 284 42.57 -43.87 -4.99
C GLU A 284 41.86 -44.60 -3.84
N LEU A 285 40.83 -43.96 -3.25
CA LEU A 285 40.00 -44.55 -2.22
C LEU A 285 38.95 -45.52 -2.77
N THR A 286 38.81 -45.73 -4.09
CA THR A 286 37.70 -46.51 -4.63
C THR A 286 37.88 -48.03 -4.40
N THR A 287 37.10 -48.63 -3.50
CA THR A 287 37.05 -50.10 -3.28
C THR A 287 35.72 -50.72 -3.73
N PRO A 288 35.69 -52.05 -4.01
CA PRO A 288 34.42 -52.77 -4.25
C PRO A 288 33.45 -52.67 -3.06
N ALA A 289 33.97 -52.57 -1.84
CA ALA A 289 33.19 -52.37 -0.63
C ALA A 289 32.48 -51.01 -0.62
N LEU A 290 33.18 -49.91 -0.92
CA LEU A 290 32.54 -48.60 -1.07
C LEU A 290 31.51 -48.59 -2.20
N ARG A 291 31.80 -49.16 -3.37
CA ARG A 291 30.80 -49.22 -4.46
C ARG A 291 29.53 -49.99 -4.09
N LYS A 292 29.62 -50.98 -3.21
CA LYS A 292 28.50 -51.83 -2.82
C LYS A 292 27.75 -51.31 -1.59
N CYS A 293 28.48 -50.87 -0.56
CA CYS A 293 27.93 -50.54 0.75
C CYS A 293 27.59 -49.06 0.92
N PHE A 294 28.12 -48.18 0.07
CA PHE A 294 27.79 -46.76 0.10
C PHE A 294 26.34 -46.48 -0.33
N SER A 295 25.74 -47.38 -1.12
CA SER A 295 24.35 -47.27 -1.62
C SER A 295 23.37 -48.25 -0.95
N CYS A 296 23.71 -48.83 0.21
CA CYS A 296 22.87 -49.87 0.84
C CYS A 296 21.72 -49.26 1.65
N PRO A 297 20.44 -49.47 1.26
CA PRO A 297 19.31 -49.02 2.07
C PRO A 297 19.21 -49.87 3.35
N ALA A 298 19.17 -49.23 4.52
CA ALA A 298 18.90 -49.95 5.76
C ALA A 298 17.44 -50.43 5.77
N PRO A 299 17.15 -51.72 5.95
CA PRO A 299 15.77 -52.20 6.00
C PRO A 299 15.18 -51.96 7.39
N PHE A 300 14.09 -51.19 7.45
CA PHE A 300 13.07 -51.05 8.51
C PHE A 300 13.18 -49.97 9.61
N ASP A 301 12.05 -49.24 9.71
CA ASP A 301 11.47 -48.38 10.77
C ASP A 301 12.45 -47.66 11.72
N GLY A 302 12.86 -46.45 11.30
CA GLY A 302 13.28 -45.38 12.21
C GLY A 302 14.77 -45.26 12.50
N ALA A 303 15.66 -45.79 11.64
CA ALA A 303 17.10 -45.49 11.68
C ALA A 303 17.57 -45.10 10.27
N ILE A 304 18.17 -43.91 10.15
CA ILE A 304 18.45 -43.22 8.89
C ILE A 304 19.94 -43.21 8.64
N GLY A 305 20.39 -44.19 7.86
CA GLY A 305 21.55 -44.02 6.99
C GLY A 305 21.02 -43.73 5.59
N PHE A 306 21.55 -42.66 4.96
CA PHE A 306 21.31 -42.27 3.55
C PHE A 306 19.91 -42.62 3.02
N THR A 307 18.91 -41.80 3.32
CA THR A 307 17.66 -41.83 2.55
C THR A 307 17.98 -41.36 1.13
N SER A 308 17.86 -42.30 0.20
CA SER A 308 18.15 -42.22 -1.23
C SER A 308 19.63 -42.40 -1.63
N GLU A 309 19.81 -43.18 -2.69
CA GLU A 309 21.00 -43.86 -3.22
C GLU A 309 22.11 -42.94 -3.80
N ILE A 310 22.91 -42.22 -2.99
CA ILE A 310 24.16 -41.66 -3.56
C ILE A 310 25.07 -42.85 -3.93
N ARG A 311 25.50 -42.94 -5.20
CA ARG A 311 26.50 -43.92 -5.61
C ARG A 311 27.89 -43.38 -5.33
N TRP A 312 28.79 -44.23 -4.82
CA TRP A 312 30.20 -43.87 -4.61
C TRP A 312 30.84 -43.26 -5.88
N SER A 313 30.46 -43.75 -7.07
CA SER A 313 30.94 -43.20 -8.34
C SER A 313 30.59 -41.73 -8.52
N ASP A 314 29.36 -41.37 -8.18
CA ASP A 314 28.82 -40.03 -8.41
C ASP A 314 29.45 -39.09 -7.39
N PHE A 315 29.53 -39.52 -6.14
CA PHE A 315 30.21 -38.82 -5.06
C PHE A 315 31.70 -38.55 -5.34
N ALA A 316 32.44 -39.57 -5.77
CA ALA A 316 33.85 -39.43 -6.10
C ALA A 316 34.08 -38.51 -7.31
N THR A 317 33.15 -38.51 -8.28
CA THR A 317 33.22 -37.66 -9.47
C THR A 317 33.03 -36.18 -9.13
N GLU A 318 32.10 -35.85 -8.24
CA GLU A 318 31.88 -34.46 -7.78
C GLU A 318 33.12 -33.89 -7.06
N ILE A 319 33.79 -34.71 -6.26
CA ILE A 319 35.02 -34.29 -5.57
C ILE A 319 36.15 -34.14 -6.59
N ALA A 320 36.31 -35.10 -7.51
CA ALA A 320 37.33 -35.05 -8.55
C ALA A 320 37.16 -33.85 -9.51
N SER A 321 35.93 -33.41 -9.74
CA SER A 321 35.62 -32.22 -10.56
C SER A 321 35.88 -30.89 -9.83
N GLY A 322 36.14 -30.94 -8.51
CA GLY A 322 36.32 -29.75 -7.67
C GLY A 322 35.01 -29.07 -7.27
N ASN A 323 33.88 -29.77 -7.33
CA ASN A 323 32.56 -29.23 -6.97
C ASN A 323 32.29 -29.28 -5.46
N TYR A 324 33.23 -28.78 -4.65
CA TYR A 324 33.12 -28.76 -3.20
C TYR A 324 33.77 -27.50 -2.60
N ASP A 325 33.33 -27.13 -1.40
CA ASP A 325 33.92 -26.10 -0.56
C ASP A 325 34.60 -26.74 0.65
N ARG A 326 35.88 -26.40 0.87
CA ARG A 326 36.62 -26.82 2.08
C ARG A 326 36.44 -25.73 3.14
N VAL A 327 35.74 -26.08 4.23
CA VAL A 327 35.28 -25.12 5.25
C VAL A 327 35.78 -25.50 6.64
N SER A 328 35.89 -24.50 7.52
CA SER A 328 36.26 -24.72 8.92
C SER A 328 35.21 -25.53 9.69
N LEU A 329 35.59 -26.14 10.83
CA LEU A 329 34.65 -26.90 11.65
C LEU A 329 33.43 -26.07 12.11
N SER A 330 33.62 -24.80 12.49
CA SER A 330 32.52 -23.93 12.91
C SER A 330 31.52 -23.66 11.79
N GLU A 331 32.03 -23.43 10.58
CA GLU A 331 31.20 -23.27 9.37
C GLU A 331 30.53 -24.58 8.98
N CYS A 332 31.22 -25.72 9.13
CA CYS A 332 30.68 -27.05 8.90
C CYS A 332 29.49 -27.36 9.83
N LYS A 333 29.63 -27.10 11.14
CA LYS A 333 28.53 -27.22 12.12
C LYS A 333 27.32 -26.38 11.72
N THR A 334 27.57 -25.16 11.25
CA THR A 334 26.49 -24.25 10.79
C THR A 334 25.78 -24.80 9.55
N LYS A 335 26.54 -25.31 8.57
CA LYS A 335 26.00 -25.91 7.34
C LYS A 335 25.32 -27.27 7.58
N SER A 336 25.66 -27.98 8.66
CA SER A 336 24.99 -29.23 9.04
C SER A 336 23.71 -29.04 9.87
N MET A 337 23.56 -27.90 10.57
CA MET A 337 22.41 -27.62 11.45
C MET A 337 21.23 -26.93 10.74
N THR A 338 21.51 -26.17 9.69
CA THR A 338 20.48 -25.44 8.94
C THR A 338 19.89 -26.35 7.86
N THR A 339 18.63 -26.14 7.47
CA THR A 339 18.02 -26.81 6.31
C THR A 339 18.88 -26.48 5.08
N ALA A 340 19.89 -27.31 4.79
CA ALA A 340 21.01 -26.90 3.99
C ALA A 340 20.60 -26.79 2.52
N THR A 341 20.37 -25.56 2.09
CA THR A 341 20.17 -25.26 0.68
C THR A 341 21.51 -25.39 -0.04
N GLY A 342 21.51 -26.02 -1.22
CA GLY A 342 22.73 -26.13 -2.02
C GLY A 342 23.80 -27.11 -1.51
N VAL A 343 23.52 -27.92 -0.49
CA VAL A 343 24.44 -28.97 -0.02
C VAL A 343 23.99 -30.34 -0.50
N ARG A 344 24.87 -31.10 -1.15
CA ARG A 344 24.60 -32.47 -1.61
C ARG A 344 25.14 -33.54 -0.66
N GLY A 345 26.18 -33.19 0.11
CA GLY A 345 26.84 -34.10 1.04
C GLY A 345 27.96 -33.39 1.80
N ILE A 346 28.24 -33.85 3.02
CA ILE A 346 29.32 -33.33 3.86
C ILE A 346 30.32 -34.45 4.16
N ILE A 347 31.61 -34.17 3.98
CA ILE A 347 32.71 -35.02 4.44
C ILE A 347 33.36 -34.35 5.63
N ALA A 348 33.18 -34.90 6.82
CA ALA A 348 33.89 -34.51 8.01
C ALA A 348 35.33 -35.03 7.95
N LEU A 349 36.30 -34.13 7.85
CA LEU A 349 37.70 -34.45 7.66
C LEU A 349 38.41 -34.64 9.00
N ALA A 350 39.02 -35.80 9.18
CA ALA A 350 39.68 -36.18 10.43
C ALA A 350 41.17 -36.39 10.22
N SER A 351 42.00 -35.81 11.10
CA SER A 351 43.47 -35.94 11.05
C SER A 351 44.01 -37.33 11.37
N ASN A 352 43.23 -38.16 12.05
CA ASN A 352 43.58 -39.55 12.34
C ASN A 352 43.38 -40.50 11.14
N LEU A 353 42.71 -40.03 10.08
CA LEU A 353 42.50 -40.76 8.84
C LEU A 353 43.37 -40.16 7.74
N THR A 354 43.98 -41.02 6.92
CA THR A 354 44.79 -40.58 5.77
C THR A 354 44.41 -41.35 4.51
N VAL A 355 44.56 -40.72 3.34
CA VAL A 355 44.28 -41.38 2.06
C VAL A 355 45.10 -42.68 1.90
N SER A 356 46.32 -42.70 2.47
CA SER A 356 47.21 -43.86 2.46
C SER A 356 46.66 -45.12 3.16
N GLN A 357 45.69 -44.97 4.08
CA GLN A 357 45.01 -46.11 4.71
C GLN A 357 44.12 -46.87 3.71
N GLY A 358 43.68 -46.19 2.64
CA GLY A 358 42.96 -46.74 1.51
C GLY A 358 41.49 -47.08 1.78
N GLY A 359 40.63 -46.85 0.79
CA GLY A 359 39.32 -47.49 0.74
C GLY A 359 38.32 -47.15 1.83
N ASP A 360 37.50 -48.15 2.16
CA ASP A 360 36.56 -48.19 3.28
C ASP A 360 37.23 -48.24 4.66
N LEU A 361 38.58 -48.24 4.71
CA LEU A 361 39.34 -47.97 5.93
C LEU A 361 39.52 -46.48 6.20
N ALA A 362 39.69 -45.67 5.16
CA ALA A 362 39.84 -44.22 5.28
C ALA A 362 38.50 -43.47 5.26
N ILE A 363 37.48 -44.03 4.60
CA ILE A 363 36.12 -43.49 4.57
C ILE A 363 35.25 -44.25 5.57
N ARG A 364 34.61 -43.54 6.52
CA ARG A 364 33.78 -44.11 7.60
C ARG A 364 32.35 -43.58 7.58
N MET A 365 31.40 -44.42 8.01
CA MET A 365 30.02 -44.02 8.23
C MET A 365 29.86 -43.42 9.63
N THR A 366 28.84 -42.59 9.82
CA THR A 366 28.43 -42.03 11.12
C THR A 366 26.91 -42.17 11.28
N ASP A 367 26.41 -42.32 12.52
CA ASP A 367 24.97 -42.45 12.85
C ASP A 367 24.46 -41.12 13.38
N VAL A 368 24.61 -40.07 12.58
CA VAL A 368 23.93 -38.81 12.85
C VAL A 368 22.51 -38.98 12.33
N ASP A 369 21.56 -39.08 13.26
CA ASP A 369 20.13 -39.24 12.96
C ASP A 369 19.61 -38.00 12.21
N ASN A 370 19.45 -38.13 10.90
CA ASN A 370 18.93 -37.05 10.05
C ASN A 370 17.39 -36.95 10.07
N THR A 371 16.63 -37.81 10.79
CA THR A 371 15.16 -37.70 10.76
C THR A 371 14.59 -36.56 11.57
N ASP A 372 15.31 -36.07 12.57
CA ASP A 372 14.87 -34.90 13.30
C ASP A 372 15.33 -33.64 12.57
N ILE A 373 14.84 -33.44 11.33
CA ILE A 373 14.91 -32.20 10.54
C ILE A 373 14.33 -30.99 11.32
N GLN A 374 13.76 -31.23 12.51
CA GLN A 374 13.31 -30.23 13.47
C GLN A 374 14.17 -30.08 14.73
N SER A 375 15.12 -30.97 15.03
CA SER A 375 15.94 -30.85 16.24
C SER A 375 17.22 -30.08 15.94
N SER A 376 17.37 -28.94 16.58
CA SER A 376 18.56 -28.09 16.59
C SER A 376 19.72 -28.74 17.36
N VAL A 377 20.01 -30.02 17.11
CA VAL A 377 21.02 -30.80 17.84
C VAL A 377 22.32 -30.81 17.02
N ASP A 378 23.40 -30.30 17.62
CA ASP A 378 24.74 -30.35 17.04
C ASP A 378 25.14 -31.80 16.79
N PRO A 379 25.35 -32.25 15.54
CA PRO A 379 25.81 -33.60 15.30
C PRO A 379 27.24 -33.82 15.79
N PHE A 380 28.02 -32.74 15.97
CA PHE A 380 29.41 -32.77 16.44
C PHE A 380 29.49 -32.53 17.95
N THR A 381 29.32 -33.59 18.73
CA THR A 381 29.51 -33.54 20.20
C THR A 381 31.00 -33.41 20.54
N ASP A 382 31.39 -32.34 21.23
CA ASP A 382 32.79 -32.01 21.55
C ASP A 382 33.75 -32.10 20.35
N ASP A 383 33.32 -31.62 19.17
CA ASP A 383 34.09 -31.65 17.92
C ASP A 383 34.42 -33.08 17.43
N THR A 384 33.64 -34.06 17.87
CA THR A 384 33.79 -35.47 17.50
C THR A 384 32.53 -36.06 16.87
N LEU A 385 32.71 -37.08 16.03
CA LEU A 385 31.62 -37.87 15.44
C LEU A 385 31.80 -39.36 15.75
N PRO A 386 30.71 -40.10 16.01
CA PRO A 386 30.77 -41.55 16.10
C PRO A 386 31.09 -42.12 14.71
N SER A 387 32.02 -43.07 14.65
CA SER A 387 32.48 -43.66 13.39
C SER A 387 32.35 -45.19 13.37
N ILE A 388 32.00 -45.74 12.21
CA ILE A 388 32.02 -47.17 11.92
C ILE A 388 32.59 -47.45 10.53
N GLN A 389 33.13 -48.65 10.34
CA GLN A 389 33.57 -49.11 9.01
C GLN A 389 32.37 -49.47 8.13
N PHE A 390 32.46 -49.22 6.81
CA PHE A 390 31.39 -49.55 5.86
C PHE A 390 31.16 -51.06 5.71
N SER A 391 32.19 -51.87 5.88
CA SER A 391 32.14 -53.30 5.57
C SER A 391 32.95 -54.16 6.52
N ASN A 392 32.49 -55.40 6.70
CA ASN A 392 33.23 -56.46 7.38
C ASN A 392 33.83 -57.40 6.32
N PHE A 393 35.14 -57.64 6.39
CA PHE A 393 35.82 -58.55 5.47
C PHE A 393 35.72 -60.00 5.95
N THR A 394 34.84 -60.79 5.32
CA THR A 394 34.84 -62.25 5.47
C THR A 394 35.69 -62.90 4.38
N GLY A 395 37.01 -62.72 4.50
CA GLY A 395 38.00 -63.49 3.75
C GLY A 395 38.52 -62.85 2.45
N GLY A 396 39.81 -62.56 2.46
CA GLY A 396 40.78 -62.79 1.37
C GLY A 396 40.72 -61.96 0.08
N ASN A 397 39.55 -61.59 -0.44
CA ASN A 397 39.42 -60.75 -1.64
C ASN A 397 38.08 -60.02 -1.59
N GLY A 398 38.10 -58.68 -1.64
CA GLY A 398 36.98 -57.78 -1.34
C GLY A 398 35.67 -57.90 -2.13
N ALA A 399 35.44 -59.00 -2.86
CA ALA A 399 34.17 -59.33 -3.51
C ALA A 399 33.08 -59.81 -2.52
N ASN A 400 33.46 -60.36 -1.36
CA ASN A 400 32.55 -60.84 -0.30
C ASN A 400 32.37 -59.84 0.86
N ALA A 401 32.43 -58.53 0.59
CA ALA A 401 32.14 -57.52 1.60
C ALA A 401 30.66 -57.58 2.02
N THR A 402 30.42 -57.75 3.32
CA THR A 402 29.11 -57.57 3.96
C THR A 402 29.05 -56.18 4.57
N CYS A 403 28.03 -55.40 4.23
CA CYS A 403 27.88 -54.04 4.72
C CYS A 403 27.49 -54.06 6.19
N HIS A 404 28.12 -53.19 7.00
CA HIS A 404 27.61 -52.90 8.34
C HIS A 404 26.29 -52.15 8.22
N GLY A 405 25.31 -52.46 9.06
CA GLY A 405 24.06 -51.69 9.16
C GLY A 405 24.09 -50.76 10.37
N SER A 406 23.29 -49.67 10.36
CA SER A 406 23.17 -48.70 11.48
C SER A 406 22.89 -49.33 12.85
N ARG A 407 22.42 -50.59 12.91
CA ARG A 407 22.22 -51.33 14.17
C ARG A 407 23.49 -51.52 15.00
N ASP A 408 24.69 -51.42 14.43
CA ASP A 408 25.94 -51.51 15.19
C ASP A 408 26.29 -50.23 15.96
N ILE A 409 25.44 -49.20 15.92
CA ILE A 409 25.67 -47.89 16.57
C ILE A 409 24.69 -47.60 17.73
N LEU A 410 23.62 -48.39 17.88
CA LEU A 410 22.60 -48.15 18.92
C LEU A 410 22.97 -48.73 20.29
N THR A 411 23.25 -47.87 21.27
CA THR A 411 23.16 -48.24 22.70
C THR A 411 21.68 -48.30 23.09
N ARG A 412 21.07 -49.50 23.11
CA ARG A 412 19.68 -49.66 23.56
C ARG A 412 19.63 -49.96 25.06
N THR A 413 19.06 -49.06 25.86
CA THR A 413 18.74 -49.33 27.26
C THR A 413 17.51 -50.24 27.35
N VAL A 414 17.69 -51.54 27.59
CA VAL A 414 16.58 -52.48 27.72
C VAL A 414 16.10 -52.52 29.17
N LEU A 415 14.82 -52.18 29.39
CA LEU A 415 14.13 -52.42 30.67
C LEU A 415 13.91 -53.92 30.86
N LEU A 416 14.63 -54.52 31.81
CA LEU A 416 14.31 -55.87 32.27
C LEU A 416 13.27 -55.77 33.41
N ASN A 417 12.29 -56.69 33.40
CA ASN A 417 11.26 -56.79 34.45
C ASN A 417 11.92 -56.74 35.85
N GLY A 418 11.69 -55.65 36.58
CA GLY A 418 12.33 -55.36 37.86
C GLY A 418 13.08 -54.02 37.95
N GLY A 419 13.01 -53.17 36.93
CA GLY A 419 13.50 -51.78 37.01
C GLY A 419 15.03 -51.63 36.99
N LYS A 420 15.76 -52.67 36.58
CA LYS A 420 17.20 -52.60 36.32
C LYS A 420 17.45 -52.51 34.83
N TYR A 421 18.12 -51.43 34.44
CA TYR A 421 18.61 -51.21 33.08
C TYR A 421 19.87 -52.06 32.85
N LYS A 422 19.94 -52.71 31.69
CA LYS A 422 21.19 -53.32 31.21
C LYS A 422 21.57 -52.62 29.91
N GLU A 423 22.70 -51.94 29.92
CA GLU A 423 23.36 -51.47 28.70
C GLU A 423 23.81 -52.70 27.91
N VAL A 424 23.38 -52.78 26.65
CA VAL A 424 23.84 -53.80 25.71
C VAL A 424 24.73 -53.07 24.70
N ASN A 425 26.06 -53.19 24.87
CA ASN A 425 27.01 -52.73 23.87
C ASN A 425 27.02 -53.73 22.71
N MET A 426 26.46 -53.33 21.58
CA MET A 426 26.63 -54.00 20.29
C MET A 426 27.47 -53.05 19.41
N GLY A 427 28.74 -53.40 19.18
CA GLY A 427 29.68 -52.62 18.36
C GLY A 427 30.56 -51.65 19.17
N ALA A 428 31.84 -51.54 18.80
CA ALA A 428 32.74 -50.51 19.32
C ALA A 428 32.64 -49.28 18.41
N THR A 429 31.90 -48.27 18.82
CA THR A 429 31.86 -46.96 18.16
C THR A 429 33.10 -46.16 18.55
N GLU A 430 33.94 -45.84 17.56
CA GLU A 430 35.10 -44.97 17.76
C GLU A 430 34.68 -43.51 17.54
N MET A 431 34.86 -42.66 18.55
CA MET A 431 34.66 -41.22 18.41
C MET A 431 35.88 -40.60 17.73
N ILE A 432 35.69 -39.99 16.57
CA ILE A 432 36.77 -39.39 15.78
C ILE A 432 36.66 -37.86 15.86
N SER A 433 37.77 -37.20 16.15
CA SER A 433 37.87 -35.73 16.14
C SER A 433 37.91 -35.19 14.72
N ILE A 434 37.08 -34.18 14.46
CA ILE A 434 36.92 -33.55 13.15
C ILE A 434 37.61 -32.18 13.17
N ASP A 435 38.41 -31.90 12.15
CA ASP A 435 39.15 -30.65 12.04
C ASP A 435 38.45 -29.62 11.12
N GLU A 436 37.90 -30.10 10.01
CA GLU A 436 37.34 -29.30 8.91
C GLU A 436 36.38 -30.17 8.08
N CYS A 437 35.69 -29.60 7.09
CA CYS A 437 34.78 -30.37 6.24
C CYS A 437 34.92 -30.04 4.75
N LEU A 438 34.59 -31.01 3.89
CA LEU A 438 34.28 -30.77 2.48
C LEU A 438 32.76 -30.77 2.29
N VAL A 439 32.23 -29.66 1.82
CA VAL A 439 30.80 -29.48 1.53
C VAL A 439 30.62 -29.58 0.03
N ILE A 440 29.98 -30.65 -0.45
CA ILE A 440 29.71 -30.86 -1.86
C ILE A 440 28.52 -29.99 -2.26
N ARG A 441 28.66 -29.25 -3.36
CA ARG A 441 27.59 -28.37 -3.84
C ARG A 441 26.51 -29.18 -4.55
N ALA A 442 25.27 -28.90 -4.25
CA ALA A 442 24.12 -29.42 -5.00
C ALA A 442 23.80 -28.54 -6.21
N GLU A 443 23.02 -29.09 -7.14
CA GLU A 443 22.50 -28.31 -8.24
C GLU A 443 21.46 -27.28 -7.75
N GLU A 444 21.44 -26.10 -8.38
CA GLU A 444 20.48 -25.04 -8.05
C GLU A 444 19.12 -25.31 -8.73
N HIS A 445 18.10 -25.65 -7.93
CA HIS A 445 16.72 -25.84 -8.42
C HIS A 445 15.78 -24.69 -8.05
N CYS A 446 16.21 -23.45 -8.31
CA CYS A 446 15.35 -22.30 -8.07
C CYS A 446 14.22 -22.20 -9.11
N GLN A 447 13.01 -21.98 -8.62
CA GLN A 447 11.83 -21.81 -9.45
C GLN A 447 11.15 -20.49 -9.12
N LEU A 448 10.63 -19.83 -10.16
CA LEU A 448 9.70 -18.74 -10.01
C LEU A 448 8.29 -19.30 -10.19
N LEU A 449 7.45 -19.14 -9.18
CA LEU A 449 6.07 -19.61 -9.17
C LEU A 449 5.11 -18.44 -9.13
N TYR A 450 3.89 -18.68 -9.61
CA TYR A 450 2.75 -17.80 -9.37
C TYR A 450 1.58 -18.58 -8.80
N SER A 451 0.68 -17.88 -8.11
CA SER A 451 -0.54 -18.46 -7.53
C SER A 451 -1.79 -18.04 -8.32
N PRO A 452 -2.38 -18.93 -9.15
CA PRO A 452 -3.64 -18.67 -9.83
C PRO A 452 -4.81 -18.30 -8.90
N PRO A 453 -5.00 -18.93 -7.72
CA PRO A 453 -6.04 -18.53 -6.77
C PRO A 453 -5.88 -17.08 -6.29
N ILE A 454 -4.67 -16.66 -5.93
CA ILE A 454 -4.38 -15.29 -5.50
C ILE A 454 -4.63 -14.32 -6.66
N CYS A 455 -4.14 -14.65 -7.85
CA CYS A 455 -4.37 -13.87 -9.06
C CYS A 455 -5.86 -13.64 -9.33
N LEU A 456 -6.69 -14.68 -9.17
CA LEU A 456 -8.14 -14.58 -9.31
C LEU A 456 -8.76 -13.64 -8.27
N VAL A 457 -8.36 -13.75 -7.00
CA VAL A 457 -8.85 -12.86 -5.92
C VAL A 457 -8.48 -11.40 -6.22
N ILE A 458 -7.24 -11.13 -6.60
CA ILE A 458 -6.79 -9.78 -6.97
C ILE A 458 -7.55 -9.27 -8.20
N MET A 459 -7.78 -10.10 -9.20
CA MET A 459 -8.54 -9.75 -10.41
C MET A 459 -9.99 -9.41 -10.10
N LEU A 460 -10.68 -10.19 -9.26
CA LEU A 460 -12.04 -9.92 -8.82
C LEU A 460 -12.12 -8.62 -7.99
N ALA A 461 -11.18 -8.42 -7.07
CA ALA A 461 -11.09 -7.19 -6.27
C ALA A 461 -10.83 -5.96 -7.15
N ALA A 462 -9.94 -6.08 -8.14
CA ALA A 462 -9.64 -5.04 -9.12
C ALA A 462 -10.88 -4.70 -9.96
N PHE A 463 -11.58 -5.71 -10.49
CA PHE A 463 -12.81 -5.53 -11.26
C PHE A 463 -13.89 -4.82 -10.44
N ALA A 464 -14.11 -5.26 -9.20
CA ALA A 464 -15.06 -4.62 -8.29
C ALA A 464 -14.69 -3.15 -8.00
N LYS A 465 -13.40 -2.84 -7.80
CA LYS A 465 -12.92 -1.45 -7.64
C LYS A 465 -13.20 -0.60 -8.86
N VAL A 466 -12.78 -1.06 -10.04
CA VAL A 466 -12.95 -0.32 -11.30
C VAL A 466 -14.43 -0.06 -11.55
N THR A 467 -15.27 -1.08 -11.37
CA THR A 467 -16.73 -0.96 -11.48
C THR A 467 -17.29 0.06 -10.49
N ALA A 468 -16.90 -0.01 -9.21
CA ALA A 468 -17.33 0.95 -8.20
C ALA A 468 -16.88 2.38 -8.50
N MET A 469 -15.66 2.57 -9.04
CA MET A 469 -15.17 3.91 -9.44
C MET A 469 -15.94 4.48 -10.63
N PHE A 470 -16.21 3.66 -11.67
CA PHE A 470 -17.05 4.09 -12.79
C PHE A 470 -18.49 4.35 -12.37
N LEU A 471 -19.04 3.55 -11.47
CA LEU A 471 -20.39 3.74 -10.94
C LEU A 471 -20.47 5.01 -10.08
N ALA A 472 -19.46 5.26 -9.25
CA ALA A 472 -19.32 6.53 -8.51
C ALA A 472 -19.23 7.73 -9.46
N ALA A 473 -18.48 7.61 -10.55
CA ALA A 473 -18.39 8.65 -11.56
C ALA A 473 -19.72 8.86 -12.29
N HIS A 474 -20.41 7.78 -12.65
CA HIS A 474 -21.67 7.85 -13.39
C HIS A 474 -22.82 8.41 -12.55
N ILE A 475 -23.04 7.88 -11.34
CA ILE A 475 -24.09 8.36 -10.44
C ILE A 475 -23.75 9.75 -9.90
N GLY A 476 -22.46 10.04 -9.67
CA GLY A 476 -22.00 11.35 -9.23
C GLY A 476 -22.35 12.47 -10.19
N ARG A 477 -22.50 12.21 -11.51
CA ARG A 477 -22.86 13.25 -12.48
C ARG A 477 -24.21 13.92 -12.23
N SER A 478 -25.11 13.31 -11.47
CA SER A 478 -26.41 13.90 -11.12
C SER A 478 -26.42 14.49 -9.70
N ARG A 479 -25.26 14.61 -9.06
CA ARG A 479 -25.10 15.13 -7.69
C ARG A 479 -24.44 16.51 -7.71
N SER A 480 -24.93 17.40 -6.83
CA SER A 480 -24.36 18.73 -6.65
C SER A 480 -22.86 18.68 -6.30
N PRO A 481 -22.06 19.65 -6.77
CA PRO A 481 -20.61 19.63 -6.56
C PRO A 481 -20.25 19.46 -5.07
N PRO A 482 -19.40 18.49 -4.72
CA PRO A 482 -18.99 18.28 -3.34
C PRO A 482 -17.96 19.33 -2.90
N LEU A 483 -18.01 19.72 -1.62
CA LEU A 483 -17.06 20.62 -0.98
C LEU A 483 -15.79 19.83 -0.59
N LEU A 484 -14.91 19.61 -1.57
CA LEU A 484 -13.69 18.81 -1.43
C LEU A 484 -12.57 19.54 -0.69
N THR A 485 -12.43 20.85 -0.90
CA THR A 485 -11.38 21.67 -0.31
C THR A 485 -11.96 22.77 0.56
N ILE A 486 -11.12 23.36 1.42
CA ILE A 486 -11.52 24.54 2.20
C ILE A 486 -11.84 25.71 1.27
N GLY A 487 -11.16 25.85 0.13
CA GLY A 487 -11.48 26.90 -0.83
C GLY A 487 -12.87 26.72 -1.45
N ASP A 488 -13.29 25.49 -1.75
CA ASP A 488 -14.65 25.21 -2.25
C ASP A 488 -15.70 25.67 -1.24
N ALA A 489 -15.47 25.40 0.05
CA ALA A 489 -16.36 25.86 1.10
C ALA A 489 -16.35 27.37 1.28
N VAL A 490 -15.19 28.02 1.30
CA VAL A 490 -15.11 29.49 1.41
C VAL A 490 -15.81 30.15 0.22
N ALA A 491 -15.59 29.66 -1.00
CA ALA A 491 -16.28 30.17 -2.18
C ALA A 491 -17.81 30.02 -2.04
N SER A 492 -18.28 28.83 -1.67
CA SER A 492 -19.71 28.55 -1.55
C SER A 492 -20.39 29.34 -0.41
N PHE A 493 -19.71 29.53 0.73
CA PHE A 493 -20.26 30.32 1.85
C PHE A 493 -20.17 31.83 1.62
N MET A 494 -19.22 32.33 0.85
CA MET A 494 -19.19 33.76 0.49
C MET A 494 -20.25 34.12 -0.53
N GLU A 495 -20.50 33.25 -1.50
CA GLU A 495 -21.56 33.43 -2.49
C GLU A 495 -22.95 33.36 -1.83
N ASN A 496 -23.15 32.38 -0.94
CA ASN A 496 -24.39 32.21 -0.18
C ASN A 496 -24.10 32.07 1.34
N PRO A 497 -23.99 33.21 2.06
CA PRO A 497 -23.70 33.23 3.50
C PRO A 497 -24.76 32.49 4.32
N ASP A 498 -24.28 31.61 5.20
CA ASP A 498 -25.13 30.76 6.02
C ASP A 498 -25.66 31.52 7.24
N PRO A 499 -26.99 31.65 7.39
CA PRO A 499 -27.59 32.47 8.44
C PRO A 499 -27.32 31.95 9.86
N THR A 500 -27.01 30.66 10.03
CA THR A 500 -26.83 30.03 11.34
C THR A 500 -25.50 30.34 12.02
N THR A 501 -24.59 31.02 11.31
CA THR A 501 -23.25 31.37 11.77
C THR A 501 -22.99 32.88 11.84
N LYS A 502 -24.04 33.70 11.66
CA LYS A 502 -23.97 35.15 11.80
C LYS A 502 -23.46 35.54 13.19
N GLY A 503 -22.57 36.53 13.27
CA GLY A 503 -22.05 37.03 14.54
C GLY A 503 -21.08 36.09 15.27
N LEU A 504 -20.51 35.10 14.57
CA LEU A 504 -19.61 34.11 15.15
C LEU A 504 -18.22 34.08 14.51
N CYS A 505 -17.73 35.17 13.93
CA CYS A 505 -16.43 35.17 13.23
C CYS A 505 -15.23 34.80 14.12
N TRP A 506 -15.39 34.80 15.45
CA TRP A 506 -14.40 34.37 16.43
C TRP A 506 -14.36 32.85 16.68
N ILE A 507 -15.35 32.08 16.19
CA ILE A 507 -15.53 30.67 16.53
C ILE A 507 -14.44 29.80 15.89
N SER A 508 -13.86 28.90 16.69
CA SER A 508 -12.94 27.88 16.18
C SER A 508 -13.60 26.51 16.13
N GLY A 509 -13.04 25.57 15.35
CA GLY A 509 -13.51 24.18 15.32
C GLY A 509 -13.52 23.53 16.71
N SER A 510 -12.55 23.88 17.57
CA SER A 510 -12.54 23.44 18.97
C SER A 510 -13.75 23.91 19.78
N ASP A 511 -14.26 25.12 19.50
CA ASP A 511 -15.43 25.68 20.17
C ASP A 511 -16.71 25.00 19.65
N VAL A 512 -16.79 24.73 18.34
CA VAL A 512 -17.89 23.97 17.73
C VAL A 512 -17.98 22.56 18.33
N ARG A 513 -16.85 21.83 18.41
CA ARG A 513 -16.80 20.47 18.97
C ARG A 513 -17.21 20.40 20.45
N LYS A 514 -16.94 21.45 21.23
CA LYS A 514 -17.37 21.56 22.63
C LYS A 514 -18.84 21.98 22.79
N GLY A 515 -19.60 22.06 21.69
CA GLY A 515 -21.00 22.48 21.67
C GLY A 515 -21.19 23.98 21.81
N GLY A 516 -20.14 24.79 21.61
CA GLY A 516 -20.21 26.25 21.76
C GLY A 516 -21.23 26.90 20.82
N TRP A 517 -21.27 26.44 19.56
CA TRP A 517 -22.22 26.94 18.55
C TRP A 517 -23.68 26.62 18.91
N ALA A 518 -23.98 25.36 19.25
CA ALA A 518 -25.33 24.95 19.63
C ALA A 518 -25.83 25.67 20.91
N LYS A 519 -24.93 25.95 21.87
CA LYS A 519 -25.26 26.70 23.09
C LYS A 519 -25.59 28.17 22.80
N VAL A 520 -24.78 28.84 21.99
CA VAL A 520 -25.01 30.26 21.63
C VAL A 520 -26.34 30.42 20.88
N ASN A 521 -26.62 29.52 19.95
CA ASN A 521 -27.88 29.58 19.20
C ASN A 521 -29.11 29.17 20.01
N LYS A 522 -29.00 28.22 20.95
CA LYS A 522 -30.10 27.93 21.90
C LYS A 522 -30.41 29.11 22.80
N ALA A 523 -29.38 29.77 23.33
CA ALA A 523 -29.55 30.98 24.13
C ALA A 523 -30.16 32.13 23.33
N GLY A 524 -29.75 32.30 22.06
CA GLY A 524 -30.37 33.26 21.14
C GLY A 524 -31.84 32.93 20.85
N PHE A 525 -32.18 31.67 20.62
CA PHE A 525 -33.56 31.22 20.42
C PHE A 525 -34.43 31.43 21.67
N GLU A 526 -33.90 31.13 22.86
CA GLU A 526 -34.56 31.41 24.14
C GLU A 526 -34.78 32.91 24.37
N ALA A 527 -33.83 33.78 23.98
CA ALA A 527 -33.98 35.23 24.05
C ALA A 527 -35.06 35.77 23.08
N VAL A 528 -35.13 35.22 21.86
CA VAL A 528 -36.18 35.56 20.89
C VAL A 528 -37.57 35.14 21.39
N LEU A 529 -37.68 33.96 22.03
CA LEU A 529 -38.93 33.53 22.67
C LEU A 529 -39.37 34.45 23.83
N GLN A 530 -38.43 35.17 24.44
CA GLN A 530 -38.70 36.12 25.53
C GLN A 530 -39.03 37.54 25.04
N ASN A 531 -39.27 37.74 23.73
CA ASN A 531 -39.60 39.03 23.11
C ASN A 531 -38.51 40.11 23.28
N ASP A 532 -37.25 39.70 23.52
CA ASP A 532 -36.12 40.61 23.51
C ASP A 532 -35.72 40.89 22.05
N GLN A 533 -36.05 42.08 21.53
CA GLN A 533 -35.90 42.43 20.11
C GLN A 533 -34.44 42.50 19.65
N THR A 534 -33.48 42.51 20.57
CA THR A 534 -32.06 42.36 20.27
C THR A 534 -31.65 40.89 20.36
N SER A 535 -31.47 40.23 19.21
CA SER A 535 -30.76 38.95 19.19
C SER A 535 -29.38 39.15 19.85
N PRO A 536 -29.02 38.42 20.93
CA PRO A 536 -27.79 38.69 21.66
C PRO A 536 -26.58 38.22 20.83
N ILE A 537 -26.05 39.12 20.01
CA ILE A 537 -24.81 38.91 19.27
C ILE A 537 -23.69 38.69 20.30
N THR A 538 -23.09 37.50 20.31
CA THR A 538 -22.06 37.15 21.29
C THR A 538 -20.70 37.63 20.82
N TYR A 539 -20.21 38.68 21.45
CA TYR A 539 -18.90 39.26 21.20
C TYR A 539 -17.78 38.55 21.97
N ARG A 540 -16.69 38.14 21.30
CA ARG A 540 -15.52 37.53 21.97
C ARG A 540 -14.19 37.97 21.39
N ARG A 541 -13.13 37.89 22.20
CA ARG A 541 -11.75 38.13 21.77
C ARG A 541 -11.21 36.95 20.96
N LEU A 542 -10.39 37.26 19.96
CA LEU A 542 -9.68 36.24 19.19
C LEU A 542 -8.60 35.55 20.03
N LYS A 543 -8.35 34.28 19.73
CA LYS A 543 -7.30 33.49 20.39
C LYS A 543 -5.92 33.83 19.81
N LYS A 544 -4.87 33.58 20.60
CA LYS A 544 -3.48 33.67 20.12
C LYS A 544 -3.18 32.59 19.07
N ARG A 545 -2.16 32.84 18.25
CA ARG A 545 -1.67 31.90 17.22
C ARG A 545 -1.35 30.54 17.84
N ALA A 546 -1.85 29.47 17.22
CA ALA A 546 -1.59 28.11 17.64
C ALA A 546 -0.48 27.44 16.79
N PHE A 547 -0.15 26.21 17.15
CA PHE A 547 0.72 25.32 16.38
C PHE A 547 -0.10 24.45 15.42
N TRP A 548 0.52 23.98 14.34
CA TRP A 548 -0.10 23.14 13.31
C TRP A 548 -0.72 21.88 13.89
N GLY A 549 -0.10 21.30 14.92
CA GLY A 549 -0.61 20.10 15.60
C GLY A 549 -2.03 20.24 16.16
N ARG A 550 -2.51 21.47 16.46
CA ARG A 550 -3.89 21.70 16.91
C ARG A 550 -4.95 21.53 15.82
N ALA A 551 -4.56 21.48 14.55
CA ALA A 551 -5.51 21.35 13.44
C ALA A 551 -6.18 19.98 13.37
N ALA A 552 -5.52 18.92 13.86
CA ALA A 552 -6.05 17.58 13.91
C ALA A 552 -6.64 17.29 15.31
N SER A 553 -7.69 16.47 15.36
CA SER A 553 -8.30 16.07 16.63
C SER A 553 -7.37 15.16 17.44
N GLY A 554 -7.52 15.19 18.77
CA GLY A 554 -6.72 14.33 19.67
C GLY A 554 -6.87 12.84 19.36
N TRP A 555 -8.06 12.40 18.94
CA TRP A 555 -8.29 11.02 18.48
C TRP A 555 -7.49 10.66 17.23
N ARG A 556 -7.45 11.54 16.21
CA ARG A 556 -6.64 11.31 15.00
C ARG A 556 -5.16 11.20 15.33
N TRP A 557 -4.66 12.04 16.24
CA TRP A 557 -3.30 11.96 16.76
C TRP A 557 -3.03 10.66 17.50
N ALA A 558 -3.90 10.29 18.46
CA ALA A 558 -3.76 9.07 19.24
C ALA A 558 -3.75 7.83 18.35
N ALA A 559 -4.70 7.73 17.41
CA ALA A 559 -4.75 6.62 16.45
C ALA A 559 -3.50 6.54 15.57
N THR A 560 -3.01 7.67 15.06
CA THR A 560 -1.81 7.71 14.21
C THR A 560 -0.56 7.29 14.98
N LEU A 561 -0.33 7.90 16.15
CA LEU A 561 0.84 7.59 16.97
C LEU A 561 0.79 6.15 17.49
N LEU A 562 -0.38 5.67 17.94
CA LEU A 562 -0.55 4.29 18.37
C LEU A 562 -0.20 3.31 17.25
N MET A 563 -0.74 3.50 16.05
CA MET A 563 -0.46 2.61 14.91
C MET A 563 1.01 2.64 14.50
N CYS A 564 1.62 3.83 14.40
CA CYS A 564 3.03 3.95 14.05
C CYS A 564 3.95 3.33 15.12
N PHE A 565 3.72 3.62 16.41
CA PHE A 565 4.53 3.05 17.48
C PHE A 565 4.34 1.54 17.61
N LEU A 566 3.12 1.02 17.42
CA LEU A 566 2.89 -0.43 17.42
C LEU A 566 3.69 -1.11 16.30
N CYS A 567 3.68 -0.57 15.08
CA CYS A 567 4.47 -1.13 13.97
C CYS A 567 5.98 -1.10 14.27
N ILE A 568 6.48 -0.01 14.87
CA ILE A 568 7.89 0.14 15.23
C ILE A 568 8.27 -0.83 16.37
N ILE A 569 7.44 -0.97 17.41
CA ILE A 569 7.68 -1.89 18.53
C ILE A 569 7.71 -3.33 18.04
N VAL A 570 6.74 -3.72 17.19
CA VAL A 570 6.73 -5.04 16.56
C VAL A 570 7.98 -5.23 15.70
N GLY A 571 8.40 -4.21 14.94
CA GLY A 571 9.65 -4.23 14.19
C GLY A 571 10.87 -4.48 15.07
N PHE A 572 11.01 -3.75 16.19
CA PHE A 572 12.10 -3.98 17.16
C PHE A 572 12.06 -5.38 17.79
N TYR A 573 10.87 -5.88 18.10
CA TYR A 573 10.68 -7.23 18.63
C TYR A 573 11.13 -8.29 17.61
N LEU A 574 10.66 -8.19 16.37
CA LEU A 574 11.05 -9.09 15.27
C LEU A 574 12.55 -9.00 14.98
N PHE A 575 13.11 -7.78 15.03
CA PHE A 575 14.55 -7.59 14.88
C PHE A 575 15.33 -8.25 16.02
N GLY A 576 14.88 -8.11 17.26
CA GLY A 576 15.48 -8.80 18.41
C GLY A 576 15.45 -10.32 18.28
N LEU A 577 14.33 -10.88 17.82
CA LEU A 577 14.22 -12.32 17.51
C LEU A 577 15.22 -12.73 16.42
N ALA A 578 15.29 -11.95 15.34
CA ALA A 578 16.19 -12.18 14.23
C ALA A 578 17.67 -12.17 14.65
N LEU A 579 18.03 -11.37 15.65
CA LEU A 579 19.36 -11.35 16.25
C LEU A 579 19.61 -12.54 17.18
N SER A 580 18.61 -12.93 17.99
CA SER A 580 18.74 -14.04 18.94
C SER A 580 18.79 -15.43 18.29
N GLY A 581 18.31 -15.56 17.04
CA GLY A 581 18.40 -16.80 16.27
C GLY A 581 19.80 -17.12 15.74
N GLY A 582 20.73 -16.16 15.77
CA GLY A 582 22.15 -16.41 15.48
C GLY A 582 22.83 -16.95 16.74
N GLN A 583 23.30 -18.19 16.72
CA GLN A 583 24.18 -18.71 17.77
C GLN A 583 25.52 -17.96 17.75
N HIS A 584 25.59 -16.82 18.41
CA HIS A 584 26.86 -16.20 18.79
C HIS A 584 26.79 -15.99 20.30
N GLY A 585 27.48 -16.88 21.04
CA GLY A 585 27.71 -16.70 22.46
C GLY A 585 28.46 -15.39 22.71
N ASP A 586 27.98 -14.62 23.68
CA ASP A 586 28.65 -13.54 24.42
C ASP A 586 29.41 -12.42 23.68
N GLU A 587 29.40 -12.35 22.35
CA GLU A 587 29.99 -11.21 21.63
C GLU A 587 28.96 -10.09 21.37
N SER A 588 29.44 -8.85 21.48
CA SER A 588 28.62 -7.64 21.50
C SER A 588 27.55 -7.60 20.40
N TRP A 589 26.31 -7.23 20.78
CA TRP A 589 25.11 -7.04 19.93
C TRP A 589 25.29 -6.15 18.67
N PHE A 590 26.46 -5.54 18.48
CA PHE A 590 26.78 -4.67 17.34
C PHE A 590 28.27 -4.80 16.95
N SER A 591 28.67 -5.97 16.44
CA SER A 591 30.01 -6.12 15.85
C SER A 591 30.04 -5.57 14.41
N VAL A 592 31.20 -5.02 14.01
CA VAL A 592 31.41 -4.54 12.63
C VAL A 592 31.41 -5.70 11.62
N GLU A 593 31.78 -6.91 12.05
CA GLU A 593 31.72 -8.14 11.26
C GLU A 593 30.27 -8.51 10.92
N THR A 594 29.39 -8.52 11.93
CA THR A 594 27.95 -8.81 11.76
C THR A 594 27.28 -7.77 10.88
N PHE A 595 27.62 -6.49 11.05
CA PHE A 595 27.13 -5.42 10.19
C PHE A 595 27.63 -5.61 8.75
N LYS A 596 28.91 -5.93 8.52
CA LYS A 596 29.43 -6.21 7.17
C LYS A 596 28.73 -7.42 6.52
N ASN A 597 28.42 -8.47 7.28
CA ASN A 597 27.72 -9.66 6.80
C ASN A 597 26.26 -9.36 6.42
N TRP A 598 25.63 -8.32 6.98
CA TRP A 598 24.31 -7.87 6.51
C TRP A 598 24.35 -7.08 5.20
N PHE A 599 25.50 -6.51 4.86
CA PHE A 599 25.71 -5.68 3.66
C PHE A 599 26.59 -6.36 2.60
N SER A 600 27.05 -7.60 2.83
CA SER A 600 27.80 -8.38 1.84
C SER A 600 26.88 -8.80 0.69
N SER A 601 27.33 -8.53 -0.53
CA SER A 601 26.57 -8.79 -1.77
C SER A 601 26.53 -10.27 -2.17
N ASP A 602 27.27 -11.13 -1.46
CA ASP A 602 27.14 -12.57 -1.56
C ASP A 602 25.91 -12.96 -0.75
N VAL A 603 24.82 -13.15 -1.48
CA VAL A 603 23.58 -13.74 -0.96
C VAL A 603 23.88 -15.21 -0.70
N ASP A 604 24.55 -15.50 0.41
CA ASP A 604 24.59 -16.86 0.92
C ASP A 604 23.19 -17.13 1.48
N LEU A 605 22.45 -18.01 0.81
CA LEU A 605 21.09 -18.45 1.17
C LEU A 605 21.05 -19.14 2.54
N SER A 606 22.22 -19.39 3.14
CA SER A 606 22.43 -19.75 4.55
C SER A 606 21.96 -18.67 5.56
N GLY A 607 21.74 -17.43 5.11
CA GLY A 607 21.31 -16.29 5.95
C GLY A 607 19.81 -16.02 6.01
N GLU A 608 18.98 -16.79 5.29
CA GLU A 608 17.52 -16.75 5.44
C GLU A 608 17.09 -17.72 6.53
N ASN A 609 16.75 -17.18 7.70
CA ASN A 609 16.25 -17.98 8.79
C ASN A 609 14.79 -18.36 8.49
N ILE A 610 14.55 -19.65 8.30
CA ILE A 610 13.25 -20.21 7.97
C ILE A 610 12.45 -20.38 9.28
N ILE A 611 11.26 -19.78 9.38
CA ILE A 611 10.32 -20.04 10.47
C ILE A 611 9.55 -21.31 10.11
N GLY A 612 9.97 -22.43 10.71
CA GLY A 612 9.58 -23.81 10.39
C GLY A 612 8.11 -24.02 10.03
N GLY A 613 7.87 -24.59 8.85
CA GLY A 613 6.53 -24.85 8.32
C GLY A 613 5.77 -25.98 9.04
N GLU A 614 6.45 -26.95 9.65
CA GLU A 614 5.78 -28.02 10.40
C GLU A 614 5.35 -27.62 11.82
N VAL A 615 6.00 -26.63 12.47
CA VAL A 615 5.63 -26.19 13.82
C VAL A 615 4.26 -25.49 13.85
N LEU A 616 3.87 -24.86 12.74
CA LEU A 616 2.62 -24.08 12.65
C LEU A 616 1.51 -24.80 11.87
N GLY A 617 1.81 -25.82 11.06
CA GLY A 617 0.82 -26.59 10.29
C GLY A 617 -0.07 -25.73 9.37
N LEU A 618 0.42 -24.57 8.93
CA LEU A 618 -0.36 -23.60 8.16
C LEU A 618 -0.47 -24.02 6.70
N SER A 619 -1.67 -23.89 6.13
CA SER A 619 -1.85 -23.99 4.67
C SER A 619 -1.10 -22.84 3.97
N MET A 620 -0.74 -23.02 2.70
CA MET A 620 -0.13 -21.98 1.86
C MET A 620 -0.83 -20.63 2.02
N LEU A 621 -2.17 -20.62 1.93
CA LEU A 621 -2.97 -19.40 2.02
C LEU A 621 -2.82 -18.72 3.39
N ALA A 622 -2.76 -19.50 4.47
CA ALA A 622 -2.60 -18.96 5.81
C ALA A 622 -1.20 -18.36 6.00
N SER A 623 -0.15 -19.04 5.53
CA SER A 623 1.22 -18.51 5.54
C SER A 623 1.33 -17.21 4.73
N VAL A 624 0.73 -17.16 3.54
CA VAL A 624 0.65 -15.94 2.72
C VAL A 624 -0.01 -14.79 3.48
N VAL A 625 -1.15 -15.03 4.13
CA VAL A 625 -1.83 -13.99 4.91
C VAL A 625 -0.96 -13.51 6.06
N VAL A 626 -0.35 -14.42 6.82
CA VAL A 626 0.52 -14.09 7.96
C VAL A 626 1.71 -13.23 7.52
N ALA A 627 2.40 -13.62 6.45
CA ALA A 627 3.52 -12.88 5.88
C ALA A 627 3.16 -11.44 5.49
N ASN A 628 1.89 -11.21 5.13
CA ASN A 628 1.42 -9.94 4.60
C ASN A 628 0.57 -9.09 5.58
N ILE A 629 0.29 -9.58 6.80
CA ILE A 629 -0.37 -8.78 7.85
C ILE A 629 0.37 -7.45 8.11
N PRO A 630 1.72 -7.42 8.21
CA PRO A 630 2.45 -6.17 8.40
C PRO A 630 2.16 -5.13 7.31
N GLN A 631 2.06 -5.55 6.04
CA GLN A 631 1.76 -4.70 4.90
C GLN A 631 0.38 -4.05 5.06
N LEU A 632 -0.63 -4.80 5.52
CA LEU A 632 -1.95 -4.24 5.83
C LEU A 632 -1.87 -3.21 6.97
N ALA A 633 -1.10 -3.48 8.02
CA ALA A 633 -0.89 -2.55 9.13
C ALA A 633 -0.23 -1.24 8.66
N ILE A 634 0.75 -1.31 7.75
CA ILE A 634 1.37 -0.14 7.12
C ILE A 634 0.33 0.68 6.34
N THR A 635 -0.56 0.05 5.56
CA THR A 635 -1.63 0.75 4.85
C THR A 635 -2.58 1.47 5.80
N ILE A 636 -2.97 0.83 6.91
CA ILE A 636 -3.83 1.46 7.93
C ILE A 636 -3.10 2.67 8.53
N SER A 637 -1.81 2.55 8.83
CA SER A 637 -1.00 3.65 9.33
C SER A 637 -0.95 4.83 8.32
N TYR A 638 -0.91 4.56 7.01
CA TYR A 638 -0.98 5.59 5.96
C TYR A 638 -2.27 6.39 6.04
N TYR A 639 -3.43 5.74 6.19
CA TYR A 639 -4.70 6.47 6.31
C TYR A 639 -4.73 7.36 7.56
N CYS A 640 -4.22 6.88 8.70
CA CYS A 640 -4.11 7.67 9.92
C CYS A 640 -3.15 8.87 9.74
N TYR A 641 -1.95 8.60 9.22
CA TYR A 641 -0.92 9.61 8.95
C TYR A 641 -1.44 10.70 7.99
N ASN A 642 -2.05 10.27 6.88
CA ASN A 642 -2.62 11.16 5.88
C ASN A 642 -3.77 12.00 6.46
N ALA A 643 -4.59 11.45 7.36
CA ALA A 643 -5.65 12.21 8.02
C ALA A 643 -5.11 13.35 8.89
N VAL A 644 -4.04 13.12 9.65
CA VAL A 644 -3.38 14.16 10.46
C VAL A 644 -2.69 15.19 9.57
N LEU A 645 -1.86 14.74 8.61
CA LEU A 645 -1.12 15.62 7.71
C LEU A 645 -2.06 16.51 6.89
N THR A 646 -3.11 15.94 6.30
CA THR A 646 -4.09 16.69 5.50
C THR A 646 -4.80 17.74 6.36
N SER A 647 -5.16 17.41 7.60
CA SER A 647 -5.78 18.37 8.53
C SER A 647 -4.85 19.55 8.83
N MET A 648 -3.56 19.29 9.09
CA MET A 648 -2.56 20.34 9.35
C MET A 648 -2.35 21.23 8.13
N LEU A 649 -2.25 20.65 6.93
CA LEU A 649 -2.02 21.39 5.70
C LEU A 649 -3.23 22.23 5.29
N ALA A 650 -4.44 21.67 5.41
CA ALA A 650 -5.68 22.39 5.15
C ALA A 650 -5.83 23.59 6.11
N ALA A 651 -5.61 23.38 7.41
CA ALA A 651 -5.61 24.48 8.37
C ALA A 651 -4.51 25.52 8.12
N SER A 652 -3.32 25.09 7.70
CA SER A 652 -2.23 26.01 7.35
C SER A 652 -2.58 26.86 6.13
N GLU A 653 -3.26 26.29 5.14
CA GLU A 653 -3.71 27.02 3.97
C GLU A 653 -4.75 28.08 4.35
N TYR A 654 -5.79 27.67 5.08
CA TYR A 654 -6.84 28.54 5.60
C TYR A 654 -6.28 29.71 6.41
N ASN A 655 -5.43 29.42 7.41
CA ASN A 655 -4.83 30.45 8.26
C ASN A 655 -3.94 31.43 7.48
N SER A 656 -3.42 31.02 6.31
CA SER A 656 -2.53 31.86 5.51
C SER A 656 -3.23 33.05 4.86
N TYR A 657 -4.56 32.99 4.67
CA TYR A 657 -5.38 34.12 4.18
C TYR A 657 -5.49 35.24 5.22
N GLY A 658 -5.37 34.94 6.51
CA GLY A 658 -5.28 35.96 7.56
C GLY A 658 -3.94 36.70 7.61
N ALA A 659 -2.92 36.25 6.86
CA ALA A 659 -1.61 36.86 6.82
C ALA A 659 -1.32 37.57 5.49
N ASN A 660 -1.79 37.02 4.37
CA ASN A 660 -1.50 37.53 3.04
C ASN A 660 -2.74 37.44 2.15
N ARG A 661 -2.93 38.44 1.28
CA ARG A 661 -3.96 38.42 0.24
C ARG A 661 -3.60 37.41 -0.85
N LYS A 662 -4.49 36.45 -1.13
CA LYS A 662 -4.25 35.31 -2.03
C LYS A 662 -5.55 34.87 -2.70
N SER A 663 -5.45 34.29 -3.89
CA SER A 663 -6.60 33.66 -4.53
C SER A 663 -6.92 32.30 -3.92
N LEU A 664 -8.22 31.97 -3.92
CA LEU A 664 -8.72 30.69 -3.43
C LEU A 664 -8.16 29.52 -4.24
N ARG A 665 -7.84 28.43 -3.53
CA ARG A 665 -7.57 27.13 -4.15
C ARG A 665 -8.85 26.32 -4.10
N VAL A 666 -9.51 26.21 -5.24
CA VAL A 666 -10.78 25.49 -5.40
C VAL A 666 -10.54 24.26 -6.28
N THR A 667 -11.42 23.28 -6.22
CA THR A 667 -11.27 22.07 -6.99
C THR A 667 -11.44 22.34 -8.49
N TRP A 668 -12.39 23.22 -8.83
CA TRP A 668 -12.72 23.63 -10.19
C TRP A 668 -12.74 25.17 -10.26
N PRO A 669 -11.67 25.80 -10.77
CA PRO A 669 -11.62 27.25 -10.90
C PRO A 669 -12.42 27.74 -12.11
N GLU A 670 -13.02 28.91 -11.97
CA GLU A 670 -13.72 29.55 -13.09
C GLU A 670 -12.75 30.10 -14.14
N LYS A 671 -13.09 29.96 -15.42
CA LYS A 671 -12.22 30.38 -16.53
C LYS A 671 -12.04 31.90 -16.50
N GLY A 672 -10.79 32.36 -16.52
CA GLY A 672 -10.46 33.79 -16.48
C GLY A 672 -10.40 34.40 -15.08
N SER A 673 -10.74 33.64 -14.03
CA SER A 673 -10.61 34.09 -12.63
C SER A 673 -9.16 34.00 -12.13
N GLN A 674 -8.88 34.63 -10.97
CA GLN A 674 -7.58 34.50 -10.30
C GLN A 674 -7.49 33.22 -9.44
N GLN A 675 -8.57 32.44 -9.36
CA GLN A 675 -8.63 31.19 -8.60
C GLN A 675 -7.59 30.19 -9.09
N ARG A 676 -7.12 29.35 -8.17
CA ARG A 676 -6.14 28.30 -8.47
C ARG A 676 -6.82 26.96 -8.39
N SER A 677 -6.66 26.13 -9.41
CA SER A 677 -7.08 24.73 -9.34
C SER A 677 -6.31 24.00 -8.24
N THR A 678 -6.98 23.10 -7.54
CA THR A 678 -6.34 22.18 -6.62
C THR A 678 -5.39 21.23 -7.33
N TYR A 679 -4.47 20.62 -6.57
CA TYR A 679 -3.76 19.44 -7.04
C TYR A 679 -4.75 18.28 -7.11
N TYR A 680 -4.58 17.36 -8.06
CA TYR A 680 -5.41 16.14 -8.13
C TYR A 680 -5.38 15.33 -6.82
N LEU A 681 -4.36 15.52 -5.97
CA LEU A 681 -4.40 15.14 -4.56
C LEU A 681 -4.84 16.35 -3.71
N SER A 682 -5.75 16.17 -2.75
CA SER A 682 -6.17 17.22 -1.80
C SER A 682 -4.98 17.93 -1.10
N VAL A 683 -3.87 17.20 -0.97
CA VAL A 683 -2.58 17.62 -0.41
C VAL A 683 -1.61 18.16 -1.48
N PRO A 684 -0.89 19.28 -1.21
CA PRO A 684 0.17 19.76 -2.11
C PRO A 684 1.25 18.72 -2.41
N TYR A 685 1.66 18.60 -3.67
CA TYR A 685 2.65 17.59 -4.11
C TYR A 685 3.98 17.62 -3.34
N LYS A 686 4.41 18.80 -2.87
CA LYS A 686 5.60 18.96 -2.02
C LYS A 686 5.56 18.18 -0.69
N TYR A 687 4.37 17.77 -0.24
CA TYR A 687 4.18 16.92 0.93
C TYR A 687 3.64 15.54 0.54
N GLY A 688 2.66 15.51 -0.38
CA GLY A 688 2.02 14.26 -0.78
C GLY A 688 2.96 13.28 -1.48
N VAL A 689 3.76 13.76 -2.44
CA VAL A 689 4.66 12.88 -3.21
C VAL A 689 5.76 12.26 -2.34
N PRO A 690 6.50 13.02 -1.50
CA PRO A 690 7.48 12.42 -0.59
C PRO A 690 6.87 11.39 0.37
N VAL A 691 5.67 11.67 0.91
CA VAL A 691 4.99 10.74 1.83
C VAL A 691 4.59 9.45 1.10
N LEU A 692 4.06 9.54 -0.12
CA LEU A 692 3.75 8.36 -0.93
C LEU A 692 5.00 7.54 -1.27
N ILE A 693 6.11 8.19 -1.59
CA ILE A 693 7.39 7.50 -1.85
C ILE A 693 7.88 6.78 -0.58
N LEU A 694 7.82 7.43 0.58
CA LEU A 694 8.23 6.82 1.85
C LEU A 694 7.34 5.62 2.21
N TYR A 695 6.03 5.71 2.00
CA TYR A 695 5.12 4.58 2.21
C TYR A 695 5.35 3.45 1.21
N MET A 696 5.62 3.77 -0.06
CA MET A 696 5.98 2.76 -1.08
C MET A 696 7.27 2.03 -0.70
N LEU A 697 8.30 2.77 -0.24
CA LEU A 697 9.55 2.20 0.27
C LEU A 697 9.29 1.33 1.51
N LEU A 698 8.45 1.79 2.44
CA LEU A 698 8.12 1.04 3.65
C LEU A 698 7.37 -0.27 3.32
N HIS A 699 6.40 -0.24 2.39
CA HIS A 699 5.72 -1.44 1.91
C HIS A 699 6.69 -2.44 1.26
N TYR A 700 7.63 -1.95 0.44
CA TYR A 700 8.66 -2.77 -0.16
C TYR A 700 9.57 -3.41 0.91
N LEU A 701 10.14 -2.62 1.83
CA LEU A 701 11.03 -3.12 2.88
C LEU A 701 10.33 -4.15 3.78
N VAL A 702 9.06 -3.90 4.14
CA VAL A 702 8.26 -4.85 4.93
C VAL A 702 7.99 -6.14 4.14
N SER A 703 7.76 -6.07 2.83
CA SER A 703 7.60 -7.28 2.00
C SER A 703 8.86 -8.13 1.91
N GLN A 704 10.05 -7.53 2.11
CA GLN A 704 11.33 -8.23 2.16
C GLN A 704 11.75 -8.60 3.60
N SER A 705 10.98 -8.17 4.60
CA SER A 705 11.26 -8.42 6.02
C SER A 705 10.74 -9.78 6.46
N ILE A 706 9.49 -10.09 6.09
CA ILE A 706 8.86 -11.41 6.28
C ILE A 706 8.13 -11.73 4.98
N PHE A 707 8.43 -12.88 4.39
CA PHE A 707 7.90 -13.30 3.10
C PHE A 707 7.55 -14.78 3.09
N TYR A 708 6.61 -15.13 2.22
CA TYR A 708 6.24 -16.51 2.01
C TYR A 708 7.30 -17.23 1.18
N LEU A 709 7.63 -18.45 1.58
CA LEU A 709 8.55 -19.34 0.87
C LEU A 709 7.91 -20.72 0.72
N LEU A 710 8.13 -21.32 -0.45
CA LEU A 710 7.84 -22.73 -0.70
C LEU A 710 9.16 -23.50 -0.69
N LEU A 711 9.28 -24.47 0.20
CA LEU A 711 10.42 -25.38 0.27
C LEU A 711 10.08 -26.66 -0.50
N ILE A 712 10.97 -27.03 -1.42
CA ILE A 712 10.87 -28.26 -2.21
C ILE A 712 12.06 -29.12 -1.84
N ALA A 713 11.81 -30.32 -1.32
CA ALA A 713 12.87 -31.26 -1.01
C ALA A 713 13.32 -32.02 -2.27
N TYR A 714 14.63 -32.12 -2.42
CA TYR A 714 15.30 -32.93 -3.42
C TYR A 714 16.09 -34.02 -2.72
N ASP A 715 15.97 -35.23 -3.26
CA ASP A 715 16.77 -36.35 -2.79
C ASP A 715 18.23 -36.19 -3.26
N PRO A 716 19.18 -36.90 -2.65
CA PRO A 716 20.58 -36.85 -3.07
C PRO A 716 20.88 -37.28 -4.52
N GLN A 717 19.92 -37.86 -5.24
CA GLN A 717 20.00 -38.16 -6.67
C GLN A 717 19.43 -37.02 -7.53
N ASP A 718 19.09 -35.89 -6.90
CA ASP A 718 18.57 -34.70 -7.50
C ASP A 718 17.13 -34.87 -8.04
N VAL A 719 16.38 -35.81 -7.47
CA VAL A 719 14.97 -36.06 -7.80
C VAL A 719 14.07 -35.39 -6.77
N MET A 720 13.05 -34.69 -7.25
CA MET A 720 12.07 -34.02 -6.40
C MET A 720 11.25 -35.03 -5.60
N ASP A 721 11.23 -34.90 -4.27
CA ASP A 721 10.30 -35.63 -3.43
C ASP A 721 8.98 -34.84 -3.29
N ALA A 722 7.96 -35.32 -4.01
CA ALA A 722 6.65 -34.67 -4.04
C ALA A 722 5.89 -34.75 -2.72
N GLY A 723 6.29 -35.62 -1.77
CA GLY A 723 5.63 -35.82 -0.49
C GLY A 723 5.99 -34.78 0.58
N THR A 724 7.07 -34.03 0.38
CA THR A 724 7.76 -33.24 1.42
C THR A 724 7.82 -31.74 1.11
N THR A 725 6.96 -31.24 0.21
CA THR A 725 6.85 -29.79 -0.03
C THR A 725 6.27 -29.07 1.18
N ILE A 726 6.98 -28.09 1.74
CA ILE A 726 6.61 -27.38 2.96
C ILE A 726 6.36 -25.90 2.67
N SER A 727 5.20 -25.40 3.10
CA SER A 727 4.91 -23.95 3.11
C SER A 727 5.51 -23.31 4.36
N SER A 728 6.39 -22.33 4.18
CA SER A 728 7.10 -21.70 5.29
C SER A 728 7.16 -20.16 5.13
N LEU A 729 7.81 -19.51 6.10
CA LEU A 729 8.02 -18.07 6.15
C LEU A 729 9.52 -17.80 6.27
N GLY A 730 10.06 -17.00 5.34
CA GLY A 730 11.39 -16.44 5.44
C GLY A 730 11.35 -15.10 6.17
N TYR A 731 12.46 -14.75 6.84
CA TYR A 731 12.66 -13.40 7.32
C TYR A 731 14.09 -12.89 7.06
N SER A 732 14.23 -11.58 6.92
CA SER A 732 15.51 -10.92 6.68
C SER A 732 15.77 -9.78 7.66
N PRO A 733 16.87 -9.80 8.45
CA PRO A 733 17.17 -8.77 9.45
C PRO A 733 17.38 -7.37 8.87
N LEU A 734 18.01 -7.26 7.68
CA LEU A 734 18.36 -5.98 7.08
C LEU A 734 17.10 -5.17 6.67
N PRO A 735 16.14 -5.71 5.89
CA PRO A 735 14.89 -5.02 5.60
C PRO A 735 14.09 -4.67 6.86
N ILE A 736 14.09 -5.52 7.89
CA ILE A 736 13.46 -5.21 9.18
C ILE A 736 14.08 -3.94 9.77
N PHE A 737 15.41 -3.89 9.88
CA PHE A 737 16.13 -2.73 10.41
C PHE A 737 15.86 -1.45 9.61
N LEU A 738 15.94 -1.52 8.28
CA LEU A 738 15.67 -0.38 7.40
C LEU A 738 14.23 0.11 7.52
N SER A 739 13.25 -0.80 7.67
CA SER A 739 11.84 -0.44 7.87
C SER A 739 11.62 0.35 9.16
N ILE A 740 12.30 -0.03 10.25
CA ILE A 740 12.27 0.68 11.55
C ILE A 740 12.82 2.10 11.39
N MET A 741 13.96 2.26 10.71
CA MET A 741 14.58 3.56 10.44
C MET A 741 13.64 4.49 9.65
N VAL A 742 13.07 4.00 8.56
CA VAL A 742 12.10 4.76 7.75
C VAL A 742 10.88 5.14 8.59
N GLY A 743 10.33 4.21 9.37
CA GLY A 743 9.20 4.46 10.27
C GLY A 743 9.47 5.56 11.30
N ILE A 744 10.63 5.53 11.97
CA ILE A 744 11.04 6.56 12.94
C ILE A 744 11.16 7.93 12.27
N ILE A 745 11.82 8.00 11.11
CA ILE A 745 11.97 9.25 10.34
C ILE A 745 10.60 9.84 9.99
N MET A 746 9.65 9.01 9.56
CA MET A 746 8.30 9.46 9.22
C MET A 746 7.54 10.05 10.41
N VAL A 747 7.65 9.43 11.59
CA VAL A 747 7.07 9.96 12.85
C VAL A 747 7.73 11.30 13.22
N LEU A 748 9.06 11.39 13.15
CA LEU A 748 9.80 12.62 13.43
C LEU A 748 9.37 13.76 12.48
N ILE A 749 9.26 13.50 11.19
CA ILE A 749 8.77 14.48 10.20
C ILE A 749 7.40 15.01 10.59
N LEU A 750 6.47 14.13 10.96
CA LEU A 750 5.11 14.51 11.33
C LEU A 750 5.09 15.40 12.59
N VAL A 751 5.86 15.01 13.61
CA VAL A 751 6.00 15.74 14.88
C VAL A 751 6.65 17.11 14.66
N VAL A 752 7.74 17.19 13.88
CA VAL A 752 8.41 18.45 13.54
C VAL A 752 7.47 19.40 12.79
N LEU A 753 6.68 18.89 11.84
CA LEU A 753 5.67 19.68 11.14
C LEU A 753 4.59 20.20 12.11
N ALA A 754 4.19 19.40 13.10
CA ALA A 754 3.18 19.78 14.10
C ALA A 754 3.62 20.96 14.98
N PHE A 755 4.92 21.12 15.25
CA PHE A 755 5.48 22.23 16.02
C PHE A 755 5.59 23.55 15.24
N ARG A 756 5.22 23.60 13.96
CA ARG A 756 5.19 24.87 13.22
C ARG A 756 4.06 25.77 13.74
N LYS A 757 4.33 27.06 13.90
CA LYS A 757 3.30 28.05 14.27
C LYS A 757 2.52 28.54 13.05
N PHE A 758 1.24 28.81 13.26
CA PHE A 758 0.39 29.50 12.30
C PHE A 758 0.82 30.95 12.08
N LYS A 759 0.56 31.50 10.89
CA LYS A 759 1.02 32.84 10.47
C LYS A 759 0.11 33.97 10.97
N SER A 760 -1.17 33.70 11.16
CA SER A 760 -2.17 34.69 11.58
C SER A 760 -2.96 34.24 12.82
N ASN A 761 -3.71 35.18 13.40
CA ASN A 761 -4.57 34.96 14.57
C ASN A 761 -5.99 34.49 14.18
N MET A 762 -6.19 34.15 12.91
CA MET A 762 -7.45 33.62 12.40
C MET A 762 -7.87 32.35 13.17
N PRO A 763 -9.14 32.26 13.63
CA PRO A 763 -9.67 31.06 14.25
C PRO A 763 -9.48 29.84 13.35
N ILE A 764 -9.04 28.72 13.92
CA ILE A 764 -8.75 27.50 13.15
C ILE A 764 -10.04 26.68 13.07
N PRO A 765 -10.51 26.33 11.86
CA PRO A 765 -11.80 25.67 11.70
C PRO A 765 -11.75 24.18 12.02
N GLU A 766 -10.57 23.54 12.03
CA GLU A 766 -10.40 22.09 12.27
C GLU A 766 -11.30 21.23 11.36
N SER A 767 -11.44 21.63 10.09
CA SER A 767 -12.36 21.04 9.09
C SER A 767 -13.85 21.30 9.32
N SER A 768 -14.25 22.03 10.37
CA SER A 768 -15.67 22.27 10.67
C SER A 768 -16.34 23.20 9.67
N SER A 769 -17.42 22.72 9.03
CA SER A 769 -18.27 23.52 8.13
C SER A 769 -18.75 24.81 8.78
N VAL A 770 -19.18 24.76 10.04
CA VAL A 770 -19.64 25.91 10.84
C VAL A 770 -18.53 26.95 11.03
N ALA A 771 -17.33 26.52 11.39
CA ALA A 771 -16.22 27.46 11.65
C ALA A 771 -15.68 28.10 10.36
N ILE A 772 -15.78 27.41 9.22
CA ILE A 772 -15.46 27.99 7.90
C ILE A 772 -16.55 29.01 7.52
N SER A 773 -17.82 28.60 7.62
CA SER A 773 -19.01 29.42 7.36
C SER A 773 -19.00 30.74 8.13
N ALA A 774 -18.71 30.68 9.44
CA ALA A 774 -18.68 31.86 10.31
C ALA A 774 -17.67 32.94 9.89
N ALA A 775 -16.63 32.57 9.12
CA ALA A 775 -15.62 33.50 8.62
C ALA A 775 -15.98 34.13 7.26
N CYS A 776 -17.10 33.77 6.65
CA CYS A 776 -17.46 34.12 5.26
C CYS A 776 -18.63 35.11 5.16
N HIS A 777 -18.97 35.82 6.25
CA HIS A 777 -20.03 36.84 6.26
C HIS A 777 -19.51 38.15 5.68
N ILE A 778 -19.75 38.42 4.40
CA ILE A 778 -19.18 39.56 3.68
C ILE A 778 -19.73 40.93 4.15
N PRO A 779 -18.93 42.02 4.06
CA PRO A 779 -19.36 43.38 4.41
C PRO A 779 -20.41 43.94 3.43
N LYS A 780 -21.11 45.01 3.84
CA LYS A 780 -22.07 45.72 2.97
C LYS A 780 -21.37 46.27 1.72
N GLY A 781 -21.91 46.01 0.54
CA GLY A 781 -21.40 46.54 -0.74
C GLY A 781 -20.43 45.63 -1.49
N GLU A 782 -20.07 44.47 -0.93
CA GLU A 782 -19.31 43.44 -1.65
C GLU A 782 -20.26 42.36 -2.20
N GLU A 783 -20.11 42.03 -3.48
CA GLU A 783 -20.84 40.92 -4.11
C GLU A 783 -20.04 39.62 -3.99
N GLY A 784 -20.56 38.66 -3.23
CA GLY A 784 -19.86 37.41 -2.90
C GLY A 784 -19.39 36.62 -4.13
N HIS A 785 -20.24 36.51 -5.17
CA HIS A 785 -19.92 35.78 -6.41
C HIS A 785 -18.73 36.39 -7.16
N LEU A 786 -18.56 37.72 -7.14
CA LEU A 786 -17.40 38.38 -7.78
C LEU A 786 -16.16 38.32 -6.89
N ALA A 787 -16.33 38.51 -5.58
CA ALA A 787 -15.23 38.52 -4.61
C ALA A 787 -14.42 37.22 -4.61
N VAL A 788 -15.10 36.06 -4.73
CA VAL A 788 -14.45 34.74 -4.71
C VAL A 788 -13.56 34.45 -5.93
N LEU A 789 -13.72 35.22 -7.02
CA LEU A 789 -12.92 35.13 -8.24
C LEU A 789 -11.61 35.91 -8.15
N GLU A 790 -11.50 36.82 -7.17
CA GLU A 790 -10.34 37.66 -6.93
C GLU A 790 -9.40 37.11 -5.83
N LYS A 791 -8.46 37.94 -5.39
CA LYS A 791 -7.60 37.61 -4.24
C LYS A 791 -8.26 38.07 -2.95
N LEU A 792 -8.48 37.13 -2.06
CA LEU A 792 -9.08 37.35 -0.76
C LEU A 792 -8.04 37.48 0.35
N LYS A 793 -8.40 38.20 1.40
CA LYS A 793 -7.69 38.24 2.68
C LYS A 793 -8.74 38.15 3.79
N TRP A 794 -8.40 37.46 4.88
CA TRP A 794 -9.24 37.45 6.07
C TRP A 794 -8.75 38.48 7.08
N GLY A 795 -9.65 39.29 7.63
CA GLY A 795 -9.29 40.31 8.59
C GLY A 795 -10.49 41.13 9.06
N GLU A 796 -10.21 42.16 9.85
CA GLU A 796 -11.21 43.10 10.35
C GLU A 796 -11.75 43.95 9.18
N THR A 797 -13.07 43.93 8.99
CA THR A 797 -13.74 44.68 7.91
C THR A 797 -13.89 46.15 8.30
N MET A 798 -13.67 47.05 7.34
CA MET A 798 -13.81 48.50 7.55
C MET A 798 -15.27 48.90 7.67
N ASP A 799 -16.11 48.31 6.81
CA ASP A 799 -17.55 48.52 6.85
C ASP A 799 -18.25 47.43 7.66
N PRO A 800 -19.30 47.81 8.40
CA PRO A 800 -20.05 46.88 9.21
C PRO A 800 -20.92 45.93 8.38
N ALA A 801 -21.00 44.66 8.82
CA ALA A 801 -21.81 43.66 8.14
C ALA A 801 -23.31 44.07 8.10
N PRO A 802 -24.10 43.63 7.11
CA PRO A 802 -25.47 44.11 6.91
C PRO A 802 -26.37 44.09 8.16
N TRP A 803 -26.18 43.10 9.01
CA TRP A 803 -26.95 42.79 10.21
C TRP A 803 -26.47 43.49 11.50
N THR A 804 -25.44 44.33 11.44
CA THR A 804 -24.89 45.05 12.62
C THR A 804 -25.46 46.48 12.80
N MET A 805 -26.53 46.82 12.07
CA MET A 805 -26.88 48.19 11.68
C MET A 805 -27.27 49.19 12.81
N ASP A 806 -27.45 48.76 14.07
CA ASP A 806 -27.92 49.65 15.15
C ASP A 806 -27.03 49.71 16.41
N THR A 807 -25.80 49.17 16.42
CA THR A 807 -24.98 49.08 17.68
C THR A 807 -23.48 49.45 17.58
N LEU A 808 -23.06 50.11 16.50
CA LEU A 808 -21.63 50.31 16.17
C LEU A 808 -21.02 51.65 16.60
N ASP A 809 -21.59 52.35 17.57
CA ASP A 809 -20.94 53.51 18.21
C ASP A 809 -19.91 53.10 19.29
N ASP A 810 -19.51 51.82 19.33
CA ASP A 810 -18.61 51.27 20.34
C ASP A 810 -17.29 50.81 19.68
N GLU A 811 -16.24 51.63 19.78
CA GLU A 811 -14.89 51.40 19.19
C GLU A 811 -14.27 50.03 19.53
N GLN A 812 -14.81 49.34 20.54
CA GLN A 812 -14.33 48.06 21.04
C GLN A 812 -14.93 46.83 20.34
N LYS A 813 -15.95 46.99 19.48
CA LYS A 813 -16.66 45.91 18.77
C LYS A 813 -16.38 45.96 17.27
N SER A 814 -16.16 44.81 16.64
CA SER A 814 -15.84 44.74 15.21
C SER A 814 -16.21 43.39 14.59
N HIS A 815 -16.11 43.26 13.26
CA HIS A 815 -16.37 42.02 12.52
C HIS A 815 -15.14 41.60 11.72
N CYS A 816 -14.93 40.28 11.56
CA CYS A 816 -13.88 39.74 10.71
C CYS A 816 -14.46 38.83 9.64
N SER A 817 -14.03 39.01 8.40
CA SER A 817 -14.50 38.19 7.28
C SER A 817 -13.44 38.01 6.20
N PHE A 818 -13.66 37.04 5.32
CA PHE A 818 -13.00 36.98 4.03
C PHE A 818 -13.53 38.09 3.13
N SER A 819 -12.63 38.87 2.54
CA SER A 819 -13.02 39.95 1.62
C SER A 819 -11.95 40.20 0.55
N SER A 820 -12.42 40.59 -0.63
CA SER A 820 -11.63 41.16 -1.74
C SER A 820 -11.24 42.61 -1.45
N LEU A 821 -12.04 43.32 -0.65
CA LEU A 821 -11.79 44.69 -0.18
C LEU A 821 -10.70 44.72 0.90
N GLU A 822 -10.17 45.92 1.17
CA GLU A 822 -9.10 46.10 2.16
C GLU A 822 -9.56 45.73 3.59
N VAL A 823 -8.81 44.84 4.23
CA VAL A 823 -9.07 44.37 5.60
C VAL A 823 -7.87 44.61 6.51
N GLN A 824 -8.15 45.09 7.72
CA GLN A 824 -7.16 45.33 8.75
C GLN A 824 -6.77 44.05 9.49
N LYS A 825 -5.58 44.08 10.10
CA LYS A 825 -5.15 42.98 10.97
C LYS A 825 -5.93 43.06 12.29
N PRO A 826 -6.63 42.01 12.71
CA PRO A 826 -7.45 42.09 13.91
C PRO A 826 -6.61 42.26 15.18
N ASN A 827 -7.11 43.08 16.10
CA ASN A 827 -6.53 43.39 17.40
C ASN A 827 -7.04 42.42 18.48
N LEU A 828 -6.13 41.77 19.20
CA LEU A 828 -6.46 40.79 20.25
C LEU A 828 -7.23 41.38 21.45
N MET A 829 -7.23 42.70 21.62
CA MET A 829 -7.94 43.37 22.71
C MET A 829 -9.39 43.74 22.36
N LYS A 830 -9.71 43.82 21.06
CA LYS A 830 -11.06 44.09 20.55
C LYS A 830 -11.95 42.86 20.64
N LEU A 831 -13.25 43.09 20.68
CA LEU A 831 -14.28 42.07 20.64
C LEU A 831 -14.81 41.91 19.22
N TYR A 832 -14.99 40.66 18.80
CA TYR A 832 -15.45 40.33 17.45
C TYR A 832 -16.76 39.55 17.51
N ALA A 833 -17.63 39.79 16.53
CA ALA A 833 -18.84 39.02 16.24
C ALA A 833 -18.98 38.88 14.74
#